data_AF-A0A8D3D1J0-F1
#
_entry.id   AF-A0A8D3D1J0-F1
#
_cell.length_a   1.000
_cell.length_b   1.000
_cell.length_c   1.000
_cell.angle_alpha   90.00
_cell.angle_beta   90.00
_cell.angle_gamma   90.00
#
_symmetry.space_group_name_H-M   'P 1'
#
loop_
_entity.id
_entity.type
_entity.pdbx_description
1 polymer ?
#
loop_
_entity_poly.entity_id
_entity_poly.type
_entity_poly.pdbx_seq_one_letter_code
_entity_poly.pdbx_strand_id
1 'polypeptide(L)'
;MGKKLKVGKTRKDKFYHLAKETGYRSRSSFKLIQLNRKFQFLQKARAVVDLCAAPGVDLVPIKPIPNVVTLQEDITTDKCRQALRKELQTWKVDVVLNDGAPNVGANWQHDAFSQAHLTLMALKLACDFLNKGGTFVTKVFRSKDYQPLLWIFQHFFKKVQATKPQASRTSPLFCFFCSPGFLAPDKIDSKFFDPKHAFKEVDEQAKTVKELIPVKNPKAEGYTDGDLTLYHSFTVTAFLKADNPVDFLSKASEITFDNPDLESHSATSTEIKECIRDIKVLGRKELRLLLSWRSKLRRFLTKKLRQAAKKLGQAISSDEDESDPEEEPDKKKEEDKGDAEDDNEEEELEKKLAELKAEEVADLKRKKRKLLKERRKQRERVELKMDLPGVSIADTNDTCLFSLATIKKKKVTNLPHELMWYHSPHGEDDIHLSEDDEDDDEADKMSLASDLDDDDLDEVEQRQEELEKKAQKKKILDAEGLALGCQIATSKKRARDLMDGSFHRFANSEEVWEVPEWFLDDERKHRKKPVPVTREMVEEFKQKWKEIDARPIKRVAEAKARKKRRMLKKMEQAKKKAEAVVNTVDSSEREKMAQLKSIYKKAGLGKEKREVTYVVTKKGGGKNVRRPPGVKGVFKVVDGRMKKDMRGMQRKDQPPRITK
;
A
#
# COMPACT_ATOMS: atom_id res chain seq x y z
N MET A 1 -10.64 36.04 -28.18
CA MET A 1 -9.79 35.11 -27.38
C MET A 1 -10.52 34.71 -26.09
N GLY A 2 -11.04 33.48 -26.03
CA GLY A 2 -11.69 32.97 -24.81
C GLY A 2 -10.67 32.75 -23.69
N LYS A 3 -10.86 33.40 -22.53
CA LYS A 3 -10.04 33.16 -21.34
C LYS A 3 -10.08 31.66 -21.02
N LYS A 4 -8.95 30.96 -21.18
CA LYS A 4 -8.78 29.56 -20.73
C LYS A 4 -9.18 29.49 -19.25
N LEU A 5 -10.36 28.96 -18.96
CA LEU A 5 -10.79 28.69 -17.59
C LEU A 5 -9.83 27.64 -17.02
N LYS A 6 -9.11 27.99 -15.95
CA LYS A 6 -8.20 27.06 -15.25
C LYS A 6 -8.97 25.77 -14.91
N VAL A 7 -8.58 24.65 -15.52
CA VAL A 7 -9.19 23.30 -15.45
C VAL A 7 -9.40 22.81 -14.00
N GLY A 8 -8.67 23.37 -13.02
CA GLY A 8 -8.84 23.07 -11.61
C GLY A 8 -10.19 23.48 -10.99
N LYS A 9 -10.88 24.52 -11.51
CA LYS A 9 -12.16 25.02 -10.94
C LYS A 9 -13.35 24.07 -11.22
N THR A 10 -13.25 23.20 -12.21
CA THR A 10 -14.31 22.26 -12.62
C THR A 10 -14.29 20.93 -11.87
N ARG A 11 -13.24 20.61 -11.11
CA ARG A 11 -13.14 19.40 -10.27
C ARG A 11 -13.43 19.69 -8.79
N LYS A 12 -14.65 20.15 -8.49
CA LYS A 12 -15.16 20.20 -7.11
C LYS A 12 -15.52 18.77 -6.68
N ASP A 13 -14.86 18.25 -5.65
CA ASP A 13 -15.09 16.89 -5.16
C ASP A 13 -15.89 16.88 -3.85
N LYS A 14 -16.22 15.69 -3.35
CA LYS A 14 -17.01 15.51 -2.12
C LYS A 14 -16.46 16.32 -0.95
N PHE A 15 -15.15 16.34 -0.76
CA PHE A 15 -14.50 17.07 0.34
C PHE A 15 -14.53 18.59 0.17
N TYR A 16 -14.63 19.10 -1.06
CA TYR A 16 -14.88 20.53 -1.30
C TYR A 16 -16.27 20.94 -0.82
N HIS A 17 -17.30 20.17 -1.19
CA HIS A 17 -18.68 20.45 -0.75
C HIS A 17 -18.82 20.30 0.77
N LEU A 18 -18.26 19.22 1.33
CA LEU A 18 -18.26 19.00 2.77
C LEU A 18 -17.56 20.13 3.54
N ALA A 19 -16.47 20.71 3.00
CA ALA A 19 -15.79 21.83 3.63
C ALA A 19 -16.68 23.07 3.69
N LYS A 20 -17.42 23.35 2.60
CA LYS A 20 -18.37 24.47 2.57
C LYS A 20 -19.56 24.27 3.51
N GLU A 21 -20.09 23.05 3.59
CA GLU A 21 -21.19 22.71 4.50
C GLU A 21 -20.79 22.79 5.98
N THR A 22 -19.56 22.36 6.31
CA THR A 22 -19.04 22.36 7.70
C THR A 22 -18.38 23.67 8.11
N GLY A 23 -18.28 24.65 7.21
CA GLY A 23 -17.69 25.96 7.48
C GLY A 23 -16.15 26.00 7.46
N TYR A 24 -15.48 24.96 6.96
CA TYR A 24 -14.02 25.01 6.75
C TYR A 24 -13.65 25.88 5.54
N ARG A 25 -12.52 26.60 5.64
CA ARG A 25 -12.00 27.47 4.58
C ARG A 25 -11.63 26.69 3.31
N SER A 26 -11.13 25.47 3.46
CA SER A 26 -10.66 24.64 2.36
C SER A 26 -10.95 23.15 2.59
N ARG A 27 -10.84 22.35 1.53
CA ARG A 27 -10.89 20.87 1.63
C ARG A 27 -9.64 20.27 2.30
N SER A 28 -8.52 21.00 2.41
CA SER A 28 -7.30 20.47 3.01
C SER A 28 -7.46 20.25 4.51
N SER A 29 -8.39 20.95 5.17
CA SER A 29 -8.76 20.72 6.57
C SER A 29 -9.10 19.25 6.85
N PHE A 30 -9.80 18.55 5.95
CA PHE A 30 -10.12 17.13 6.13
C PHE A 30 -8.90 16.21 6.07
N LYS A 31 -7.84 16.60 5.37
CA LYS A 31 -6.59 15.84 5.34
C LYS A 31 -5.97 15.85 6.73
N LEU A 32 -5.86 17.04 7.34
CA LEU A 32 -5.31 17.20 8.68
C LEU A 32 -6.16 16.48 9.74
N ILE A 33 -7.49 16.59 9.66
CA ILE A 33 -8.40 15.86 10.56
C ILE A 33 -8.19 14.35 10.47
N GLN A 34 -8.04 13.81 9.25
CA GLN A 34 -7.78 12.38 9.05
C GLN A 34 -6.40 11.95 9.56
N LEU A 35 -5.36 12.76 9.32
CA LEU A 35 -4.03 12.52 9.85
C LEU A 35 -4.04 12.54 11.38
N ASN A 36 -4.68 13.53 12.00
CA ASN A 36 -4.79 13.63 13.44
C ASN A 36 -5.61 12.49 14.07
N ARG A 37 -6.61 11.95 13.36
CA ARG A 37 -7.31 10.73 13.82
C ARG A 37 -6.40 9.51 13.88
N LYS A 38 -5.45 9.39 12.95
CA LYS A 38 -4.50 8.27 12.89
C LYS A 38 -3.35 8.43 13.89
N PHE A 39 -2.84 9.64 14.04
CA PHE A 39 -1.58 9.91 14.76
C PHE A 39 -1.75 10.63 16.10
N GLN A 40 -2.92 11.21 16.36
CA GLN A 40 -3.29 11.86 17.63
C GLN A 40 -2.29 12.92 18.13
N PHE A 41 -1.69 13.70 17.22
CA PHE A 41 -0.67 14.69 17.57
C PHE A 41 -1.24 16.04 18.02
N LEU A 42 -2.48 16.40 17.66
CA LEU A 42 -3.07 17.70 18.03
C LEU A 42 -3.76 17.68 19.40
N GLN A 43 -4.29 16.54 19.87
CA GLN A 43 -5.06 16.50 21.13
C GLN A 43 -4.22 16.84 22.37
N LYS A 44 -2.91 16.61 22.30
CA LYS A 44 -1.95 16.87 23.38
C LYS A 44 -1.11 18.13 23.15
N ALA A 45 -1.23 18.77 21.99
CA ALA A 45 -0.43 19.93 21.62
C ALA A 45 -0.97 21.19 22.29
N ARG A 46 -0.10 21.95 22.94
CA ARG A 46 -0.42 23.26 23.54
C ARG A 46 -0.11 24.40 22.56
N ALA A 47 0.99 24.29 21.82
CA ALA A 47 1.40 25.27 20.82
C ALA A 47 1.66 24.60 19.48
N VAL A 48 1.18 25.22 18.40
CA VAL A 48 1.30 24.73 17.02
C VAL A 48 1.77 25.86 16.12
N VAL A 49 2.76 25.59 15.28
CA VAL A 49 3.14 26.45 14.16
C VAL A 49 2.66 25.79 12.87
N ASP A 50 1.96 26.55 12.03
CA ASP A 50 1.51 26.08 10.72
C ASP A 50 2.21 26.90 9.63
N LEU A 51 3.01 26.22 8.81
CA LEU A 51 3.85 26.79 7.76
C LEU A 51 3.18 26.60 6.39
N CYS A 52 3.28 27.63 5.56
CA CYS A 52 2.66 27.67 4.23
C CYS A 52 1.15 27.36 4.28
N ALA A 53 0.48 27.93 5.28
CA ALA A 53 -0.91 27.65 5.55
C ALA A 53 -1.70 28.93 5.82
N ALA A 54 -2.90 28.98 5.25
CA ALA A 54 -3.97 29.86 5.69
C ALA A 54 -4.86 29.07 6.66
N PRO A 55 -4.49 28.89 7.95
CA PRO A 55 -3.84 29.91 8.80
C PRO A 55 -2.41 29.61 9.30
N GLY A 56 -1.61 30.65 9.54
CA GLY A 56 -0.26 30.52 10.11
C GLY A 56 0.73 31.51 9.48
N VAL A 57 1.89 30.98 9.06
CA VAL A 57 2.88 31.71 8.27
C VAL A 57 2.63 31.43 6.79
N ASP A 58 2.39 32.48 5.99
CA ASP A 58 2.20 32.35 4.55
C ASP A 58 2.75 33.57 3.81
N LEU A 59 3.14 33.38 2.56
CA LEU A 59 3.59 34.47 1.69
C LEU A 59 2.45 35.44 1.37
N VAL A 60 1.21 34.93 1.32
CA VAL A 60 0.00 35.68 0.99
C VAL A 60 -0.72 36.11 2.28
N PRO A 61 -1.30 37.34 2.32
CA PRO A 61 -2.05 37.79 3.48
C PRO A 61 -3.26 36.89 3.77
N ILE A 62 -3.38 36.46 5.03
CA ILE A 62 -4.45 35.59 5.51
C ILE A 62 -5.51 36.45 6.21
N LYS A 63 -6.80 36.19 5.95
CA LYS A 63 -7.89 36.80 6.72
C LYS A 63 -7.78 36.39 8.19
N PRO A 64 -7.80 37.33 9.15
CA PRO A 64 -7.68 37.03 10.58
C PRO A 64 -8.62 35.90 11.01
N ILE A 65 -8.13 35.02 11.88
CA ILE A 65 -8.92 33.97 12.53
C ILE A 65 -8.90 34.25 14.03
N PRO A 66 -10.05 34.16 14.72
CA PRO A 66 -10.08 34.26 16.17
C PRO A 66 -9.12 33.25 16.82
N ASN A 67 -8.35 33.71 17.82
CA ASN A 67 -7.39 32.90 18.57
C ASN A 67 -6.21 32.34 17.74
N VAL A 68 -5.90 32.94 16.59
CA VAL A 68 -4.75 32.55 15.77
C VAL A 68 -3.96 33.79 15.38
N VAL A 69 -2.66 33.78 15.70
CA VAL A 69 -1.70 34.78 15.20
C VAL A 69 -1.27 34.35 13.80
N THR A 70 -1.39 35.25 12.83
CA THR A 70 -0.99 35.02 11.43
C THR A 70 0.15 35.92 11.06
N LEU A 71 1.19 35.38 10.42
CA LEU A 71 2.36 36.11 9.95
C LEU A 71 2.43 36.05 8.43
N GLN A 72 2.62 37.21 7.79
CA GLN A 72 2.83 37.28 6.35
C GLN A 72 4.31 37.36 6.06
N GLU A 73 4.97 36.21 5.89
CA GLU A 73 6.42 36.11 5.72
C GLU A 73 6.78 34.96 4.78
N ASP A 74 7.97 35.04 4.18
CA ASP A 74 8.54 33.96 3.38
C ASP A 74 9.38 33.03 4.26
N ILE A 75 8.97 31.76 4.35
CA ILE A 75 9.63 30.75 5.19
C ILE A 75 11.07 30.44 4.78
N THR A 76 11.49 30.84 3.57
CA THR A 76 12.87 30.66 3.11
C THR A 76 13.82 31.73 3.65
N THR A 77 13.29 32.83 4.19
CA THR A 77 14.08 33.98 4.64
C THR A 77 14.33 33.96 6.15
N ASP A 78 15.47 34.50 6.58
CA ASP A 78 15.77 34.67 8.01
C ASP A 78 14.84 35.67 8.71
N LYS A 79 14.15 36.54 7.96
CA LYS A 79 13.13 37.45 8.49
C LYS A 79 11.97 36.67 9.12
N CYS A 80 11.49 35.63 8.43
CA CYS A 80 10.45 34.75 8.97
C CYS A 80 10.89 34.10 10.29
N ARG A 81 12.15 33.65 10.38
CA ARG A 81 12.71 33.06 11.60
C ARG A 81 12.71 34.07 12.75
N GLN A 82 13.11 35.31 12.49
CA GLN A 82 13.10 36.38 13.49
C GLN A 82 11.67 36.75 13.93
N ALA A 83 10.73 36.82 12.99
CA ALA A 83 9.32 37.08 13.28
C ALA A 83 8.71 35.97 14.17
N LEU A 84 8.95 34.69 13.83
CA LEU A 84 8.54 33.56 14.66
C LEU A 84 9.17 33.61 16.06
N ARG A 85 10.46 33.96 16.15
CA ARG A 85 11.14 34.10 17.44
C ARG A 85 10.56 35.24 18.29
N LYS A 86 10.10 36.33 17.66
CA LYS A 86 9.44 37.44 18.35
C LYS A 86 8.09 37.02 18.93
N GLU A 87 7.29 36.28 18.16
CA GLU A 87 5.96 35.82 18.60
C GLU A 87 6.04 34.68 19.63
N LEU A 88 6.92 33.70 19.42
CA LEU A 88 7.09 32.56 20.33
C LEU A 88 7.93 32.92 21.56
N GLN A 89 8.75 33.96 21.49
CA GLN A 89 9.65 34.40 22.56
C GLN A 89 10.53 33.26 23.09
N THR A 90 10.25 32.78 24.30
CA THR A 90 10.95 31.66 24.96
C THR A 90 10.26 30.32 24.74
N TRP A 91 9.06 30.31 24.18
CA TRP A 91 8.27 29.10 23.99
C TRP A 91 8.74 28.33 22.77
N LYS A 92 8.70 27.01 22.92
CA LYS A 92 8.87 26.03 21.85
C LYS A 92 7.53 25.37 21.59
N VAL A 93 7.34 24.85 20.38
CA VAL A 93 6.07 24.29 19.94
C VAL A 93 6.06 22.77 19.95
N ASP A 94 4.88 22.19 20.14
CA ASP A 94 4.72 20.74 20.25
C ASP A 94 4.51 20.11 18.86
N VAL A 95 3.91 20.88 17.95
CA VAL A 95 3.63 20.45 16.59
C VAL A 95 4.00 21.55 15.61
N VAL A 96 4.71 21.18 14.55
CA VAL A 96 4.88 22.01 13.36
C VAL A 96 4.17 21.33 12.19
N LEU A 97 3.33 22.09 11.49
CA LEU A 97 2.59 21.65 10.30
C LEU A 97 3.14 22.37 9.07
N ASN A 98 3.13 21.70 7.92
CA ASN A 98 3.51 22.27 6.63
C ASN A 98 2.68 21.65 5.48
N ASP A 99 1.76 22.43 4.88
CA ASP A 99 1.00 22.03 3.66
C ASP A 99 1.57 22.71 2.39
N GLY A 100 2.80 23.23 2.47
CA GLY A 100 3.48 23.95 1.41
C GLY A 100 3.55 23.20 0.09
N ALA A 101 3.15 23.87 -0.98
CA ALA A 101 3.34 23.39 -2.34
C ALA A 101 3.49 24.59 -3.29
N PRO A 102 4.38 24.49 -4.29
CA PRO A 102 4.54 25.53 -5.30
C PRO A 102 3.31 25.61 -6.22
N ASN A 103 3.24 26.68 -7.01
CA ASN A 103 2.25 26.81 -8.07
C ASN A 103 2.53 25.78 -9.17
N VAL A 104 1.90 24.62 -9.05
CA VAL A 104 2.05 23.49 -9.98
C VAL A 104 1.52 23.87 -11.37
N GLY A 105 2.32 23.61 -12.40
CA GLY A 105 1.96 23.91 -13.79
C GLY A 105 3.14 24.22 -14.73
N ALA A 106 4.36 24.22 -14.19
CA ALA A 106 5.58 24.23 -15.00
C ALA A 106 6.01 22.78 -15.32
N ASN A 107 7.31 22.57 -15.56
CA ASN A 107 7.88 21.24 -15.65
C ASN A 107 7.74 20.51 -14.30
N TRP A 108 7.23 19.28 -14.31
CA TRP A 108 7.04 18.46 -13.11
C TRP A 108 8.32 18.29 -12.29
N GLN A 109 9.47 18.14 -12.95
CA GLN A 109 10.78 18.01 -12.28
C GLN A 109 11.10 19.26 -11.45
N HIS A 110 10.92 20.44 -12.04
CA HIS A 110 11.15 21.71 -11.35
C HIS A 110 10.15 21.93 -10.21
N ASP A 111 8.88 21.62 -10.43
CA ASP A 111 7.83 21.72 -9.40
C ASP A 111 8.09 20.77 -8.23
N ALA A 112 8.57 19.56 -8.50
CA ALA A 112 8.95 18.58 -7.49
C ALA A 112 10.17 19.02 -6.68
N PHE A 113 11.23 19.48 -7.34
CA PHE A 113 12.42 20.00 -6.67
C PHE A 113 12.10 21.24 -5.81
N SER A 114 11.30 22.17 -6.33
CA SER A 114 10.85 23.35 -5.59
C SER A 114 10.09 22.97 -4.31
N GLN A 115 9.28 21.91 -4.38
CA GLN A 115 8.54 21.39 -3.23
C GLN A 115 9.48 20.71 -2.22
N ALA A 116 10.47 19.95 -2.68
CA ALA A 116 11.48 19.33 -1.84
C ALA A 116 12.33 20.39 -1.11
N HIS A 117 12.76 21.44 -1.82
CA HIS A 117 13.45 22.59 -1.25
C HIS A 117 12.62 23.30 -0.18
N LEU A 118 11.33 23.55 -0.46
CA LEU A 118 10.41 24.16 0.52
C LEU A 118 10.25 23.29 1.78
N THR A 119 10.23 21.97 1.61
CA THR A 119 10.15 21.01 2.72
C THR A 119 11.41 21.07 3.60
N LEU A 120 12.59 21.19 2.99
CA LEU A 120 13.87 21.31 3.67
C LEU A 120 13.94 22.60 4.52
N MET A 121 13.47 23.73 3.97
CA MET A 121 13.42 25.01 4.70
C MET A 121 12.40 24.97 5.85
N ALA A 122 11.25 24.32 5.64
CA ALA A 122 10.29 24.09 6.71
C ALA A 122 10.85 23.18 7.81
N LEU A 123 11.65 22.16 7.46
CA LEU A 123 12.34 21.32 8.43
C LEU A 123 13.38 22.11 9.24
N LYS A 124 14.12 23.01 8.59
CA LYS A 124 15.08 23.92 9.27
C LYS A 124 14.38 24.76 10.33
N LEU A 125 13.26 25.39 9.99
CA LEU A 125 12.43 26.13 10.96
C LEU A 125 11.85 25.21 12.05
N ALA A 126 11.43 23.99 11.70
CA ALA A 126 10.93 23.04 12.68
C ALA A 126 12.03 22.68 13.70
N CYS A 127 13.26 22.43 13.27
CA CYS A 127 14.37 22.13 14.17
C CYS A 127 14.67 23.28 15.15
N ASP A 128 14.47 24.52 14.71
CA ASP A 128 14.68 25.71 15.56
C ASP A 128 13.59 25.90 16.62
N PHE A 129 12.34 25.54 16.35
CA PHE A 129 11.20 25.89 17.22
C PHE A 129 10.49 24.72 17.88
N LEU A 130 10.73 23.48 17.44
CA LEU A 130 10.06 22.29 17.96
C LEU A 130 10.65 21.82 19.30
N ASN A 131 9.79 21.39 20.21
CA ASN A 131 10.17 20.75 21.47
C ASN A 131 10.78 19.37 21.25
N LYS A 132 11.66 18.93 22.16
CA LYS A 132 12.12 17.54 22.21
C LYS A 132 10.91 16.62 22.39
N GLY A 133 10.78 15.63 21.52
CA GLY A 133 9.61 14.75 21.45
C GLY A 133 8.44 15.28 20.62
N GLY A 134 8.52 16.51 20.10
CA GLY A 134 7.50 17.13 19.26
C GLY A 134 7.28 16.41 17.93
N THR A 135 6.21 16.78 17.22
CA THR A 135 5.82 16.16 15.94
C THR A 135 5.91 17.16 14.80
N PHE A 136 6.55 16.74 13.70
CA PHE A 136 6.52 17.50 12.45
C PHE A 136 5.67 16.77 11.41
N VAL A 137 4.73 17.48 10.79
CA VAL A 137 3.89 16.94 9.71
C VAL A 137 4.05 17.80 8.48
N THR A 138 4.51 17.22 7.38
CA THR A 138 4.75 17.95 6.13
C THR A 138 4.20 17.22 4.92
N LYS A 139 3.70 17.96 3.96
CA LYS A 139 3.37 17.46 2.63
C LYS A 139 4.64 17.27 1.80
N VAL A 140 4.73 16.17 1.09
CA VAL A 140 5.87 15.82 0.23
C VAL A 140 5.39 15.26 -1.10
N PHE A 141 6.02 15.66 -2.19
CA PHE A 141 5.81 15.05 -3.51
C PHE A 141 6.64 13.78 -3.65
N ARG A 142 6.06 12.75 -4.27
CA ARG A 142 6.83 11.57 -4.64
C ARG A 142 7.60 11.88 -5.91
N SER A 143 8.90 12.13 -5.75
CA SER A 143 9.87 12.44 -6.81
C SER A 143 11.20 11.73 -6.53
N LYS A 144 12.21 11.95 -7.38
CA LYS A 144 13.59 11.46 -7.19
C LYS A 144 14.14 11.84 -5.81
N ASP A 145 13.82 13.05 -5.34
CA ASP A 145 14.29 13.62 -4.07
C ASP A 145 13.56 13.11 -2.82
N TYR A 146 12.56 12.24 -2.99
CA TYR A 146 11.77 11.69 -1.88
C TYR A 146 12.62 10.89 -0.89
N GLN A 147 13.52 10.03 -1.40
CA GLN A 147 14.32 9.14 -0.57
C GLN A 147 15.40 9.89 0.22
N PRO A 148 16.16 10.84 -0.38
CA PRO A 148 17.03 11.72 0.38
C PRO A 148 16.30 12.50 1.48
N LEU A 149 15.12 13.05 1.21
CA LEU A 149 14.31 13.73 2.24
C LEU A 149 13.95 12.78 3.39
N LEU A 150 13.49 11.57 3.09
CA LEU A 150 13.12 10.60 4.10
C LEU A 150 14.31 10.26 5.01
N TRP A 151 15.50 10.06 4.41
CA TRP A 151 16.74 9.78 5.13
C TRP A 151 17.15 10.94 6.05
N ILE A 152 17.08 12.19 5.56
CA ILE A 152 17.34 13.38 6.40
C ILE A 152 16.38 13.42 7.58
N PHE A 153 15.09 13.17 7.38
CA PHE A 153 14.11 13.19 8.47
C PHE A 153 14.37 12.12 9.53
N GLN A 154 14.86 10.94 9.14
CA GLN A 154 15.18 9.86 10.08
C GLN A 154 16.30 10.24 11.07
N HIS A 155 17.17 11.19 10.71
CA HIS A 155 18.21 11.70 11.62
C HIS A 155 17.67 12.63 12.70
N PHE A 156 16.53 13.29 12.46
CA PHE A 156 15.95 14.28 13.37
C PHE A 156 14.79 13.75 14.20
N PHE A 157 14.14 12.66 13.78
CA PHE A 157 12.93 12.13 14.40
C PHE A 157 13.05 10.64 14.71
N LYS A 158 12.50 10.21 15.85
CA LYS A 158 12.45 8.80 16.25
C LYS A 158 11.75 7.91 15.23
N LYS A 159 10.73 8.45 14.55
CA LYS A 159 9.95 7.69 13.56
C LYS A 159 9.48 8.64 12.47
N VAL A 160 9.58 8.19 11.22
CA VAL A 160 9.07 8.93 10.06
C VAL A 160 8.12 8.01 9.30
N GLN A 161 6.85 8.40 9.20
CA GLN A 161 5.84 7.61 8.48
C GLN A 161 5.23 8.41 7.33
N ALA A 162 5.36 7.88 6.13
CA ALA A 162 4.64 8.38 4.97
C ALA A 162 3.19 7.88 4.98
N THR A 163 2.22 8.79 4.94
CA THR A 163 0.78 8.45 4.88
C THR A 163 0.06 9.35 3.88
N LYS A 164 -0.92 8.77 3.17
CA LYS A 164 -1.82 9.52 2.29
C LYS A 164 -3.26 9.43 2.81
N PRO A 165 -3.86 10.54 3.28
CA PRO A 165 -5.22 10.54 3.79
C PRO A 165 -6.25 10.37 2.66
N GLN A 166 -7.44 9.82 2.95
CA GLN A 166 -8.49 9.61 1.94
C GLN A 166 -9.05 10.91 1.34
N ALA A 167 -8.98 12.02 2.09
CA ALA A 167 -9.33 13.35 1.60
C ALA A 167 -8.34 13.90 0.56
N SER A 168 -7.20 13.23 0.38
CA SER A 168 -6.26 13.44 -0.70
C SER A 168 -6.87 13.08 -2.05
N ARG A 169 -6.40 13.70 -3.14
CA ARG A 169 -6.84 13.35 -4.49
C ARG A 169 -6.21 12.01 -4.88
N THR A 170 -6.88 11.27 -5.76
CA THR A 170 -6.45 9.93 -6.18
C THR A 170 -5.05 9.92 -6.82
N SER A 171 -4.65 11.03 -7.47
CA SER A 171 -3.31 11.17 -8.07
C SER A 171 -2.18 10.82 -7.08
N PRO A 172 -1.26 9.92 -7.45
CA PRO A 172 -0.24 9.35 -6.54
C PRO A 172 0.86 10.35 -6.14
N LEU A 173 0.87 11.53 -6.74
CA LEU A 173 1.99 12.48 -6.73
C LEU A 173 2.33 13.07 -5.36
N PHE A 174 1.43 13.05 -4.38
CA PHE A 174 1.69 13.63 -3.07
C PHE A 174 1.30 12.72 -1.91
N CYS A 175 2.09 12.82 -0.84
CA CYS A 175 1.90 12.15 0.43
C CYS A 175 2.22 13.13 1.58
N PHE A 176 2.05 12.68 2.82
CA PHE A 176 2.43 13.43 4.00
C PHE A 176 3.43 12.61 4.81
N PHE A 177 4.52 13.22 5.25
CA PHE A 177 5.38 12.69 6.29
C PHE A 177 4.81 13.10 7.64
N CYS A 178 4.60 12.12 8.49
CA CYS A 178 4.25 12.29 9.90
C CYS A 178 5.43 11.79 10.71
N SER A 179 6.13 12.73 11.34
CA SER A 179 7.42 12.51 11.99
C SER A 179 7.33 12.81 13.49
N PRO A 180 6.78 11.89 14.29
CA PRO A 180 6.70 12.07 15.74
C PRO A 180 8.06 11.83 16.42
N GLY A 181 8.27 12.53 17.53
CA GLY A 181 9.41 12.29 18.42
C GLY A 181 10.68 12.97 17.96
N PHE A 182 10.67 14.30 17.86
CA PHE A 182 11.88 15.08 17.56
C PHE A 182 13.00 14.80 18.56
N LEU A 183 14.20 14.48 18.06
CA LEU A 183 15.34 14.10 18.90
C LEU A 183 16.00 15.31 19.56
N ALA A 184 15.93 16.48 18.91
CA ALA A 184 16.60 17.72 19.33
C ALA A 184 18.12 17.52 19.57
N PRO A 185 18.89 17.16 18.54
CA PRO A 185 20.35 17.01 18.67
C PRO A 185 21.03 18.34 19.01
N ASP A 186 22.05 18.30 19.87
CA ASP A 186 22.74 19.50 20.37
C ASP A 186 23.54 20.25 19.28
N LYS A 187 24.07 19.50 18.31
CA LYS A 187 24.78 20.02 17.14
C LYS A 187 24.13 19.48 15.87
N ILE A 188 23.71 20.37 14.99
CA ILE A 188 23.16 20.03 13.68
C ILE A 188 24.16 20.45 12.61
N ASP A 189 24.55 19.52 11.75
CA ASP A 189 25.38 19.84 10.58
C ASP A 189 24.56 20.69 9.59
N SER A 190 25.09 21.85 9.20
CA SER A 190 24.44 22.74 8.24
C SER A 190 24.24 22.10 6.87
N LYS A 191 25.04 21.08 6.53
CA LYS A 191 24.95 20.34 5.26
C LYS A 191 23.60 19.65 5.07
N PHE A 192 22.91 19.27 6.14
CA PHE A 192 21.56 18.68 6.04
C PHE A 192 20.53 19.65 5.45
N PHE A 193 20.76 20.96 5.59
CA PHE A 193 19.85 22.00 5.11
C PHE A 193 20.33 22.69 3.83
N ASP A 194 21.45 22.26 3.25
CA ASP A 194 21.91 22.75 1.95
C ASP A 194 21.34 21.87 0.82
N PRO A 195 20.48 22.42 -0.07
CA PRO A 195 19.86 21.64 -1.14
C PRO A 195 20.88 20.95 -2.06
N LYS A 196 22.03 21.60 -2.29
CA LYS A 196 23.12 21.06 -3.13
C LYS A 196 23.72 19.77 -2.56
N HIS A 197 23.77 19.64 -1.23
CA HIS A 197 24.30 18.46 -0.57
C HIS A 197 23.20 17.43 -0.31
N ALA A 198 22.05 17.89 0.18
CA ALA A 198 20.88 17.06 0.49
C ALA A 198 20.35 16.27 -0.72
N PHE A 199 20.42 16.86 -1.92
CA PHE A 199 19.93 16.25 -3.16
C PHE A 199 21.06 15.89 -4.14
N LYS A 200 22.29 15.75 -3.63
CA LYS A 200 23.40 15.26 -4.46
C LYS A 200 23.08 13.83 -4.91
N GLU A 201 23.13 13.60 -6.22
CA GLU A 201 22.94 12.26 -6.76
C GLU A 201 24.04 11.34 -6.25
N VAL A 202 23.65 10.18 -5.70
CA VAL A 202 24.56 9.12 -5.35
C VAL A 202 24.75 8.28 -6.60
N ASP A 203 25.99 8.09 -7.04
CA ASP A 203 26.29 7.21 -8.16
C ASP A 203 25.74 5.81 -7.85
N GLU A 204 24.81 5.33 -8.69
CA GLU A 204 24.06 4.10 -8.45
C GLU A 204 24.96 2.85 -8.46
N GLN A 205 24.41 1.82 -7.80
CA GLN A 205 25.00 0.50 -7.60
C GLN A 205 25.48 -0.17 -8.89
N ALA A 206 26.46 -1.06 -8.73
CA ALA A 206 26.99 -1.97 -9.73
C ALA A 206 25.97 -2.39 -10.81
N LYS A 207 26.14 -1.90 -12.04
CA LYS A 207 25.33 -2.31 -13.20
C LYS A 207 25.31 -3.83 -13.34
N THR A 208 24.16 -4.39 -13.71
CA THR A 208 24.03 -5.84 -13.94
C THR A 208 24.37 -6.21 -15.38
N VAL A 209 24.78 -7.46 -15.63
CA VAL A 209 25.14 -7.93 -16.99
C VAL A 209 23.99 -7.79 -17.99
N LYS A 210 22.73 -7.73 -17.53
CA LYS A 210 21.55 -7.50 -18.39
C LYS A 210 21.49 -6.07 -18.94
N GLU A 211 21.93 -5.09 -18.16
CA GLU A 211 21.93 -3.67 -18.52
C GLU A 211 23.05 -3.31 -19.50
N LEU A 212 24.03 -4.18 -19.67
CA LEU A 212 25.12 -3.99 -20.64
C LEU A 212 24.72 -4.32 -22.08
N ILE A 213 23.56 -4.95 -22.28
CA ILE A 213 23.13 -5.40 -23.60
C ILE A 213 22.51 -4.21 -24.35
N PRO A 214 22.93 -3.92 -25.59
CA PRO A 214 22.37 -2.81 -26.36
C PRO A 214 20.86 -3.01 -26.59
N VAL A 215 20.06 -2.03 -26.18
CA VAL A 215 18.60 -2.01 -26.37
C VAL A 215 18.28 -1.36 -27.72
N LYS A 216 17.25 -1.85 -28.42
CA LYS A 216 16.76 -1.26 -29.67
C LYS A 216 16.21 0.14 -29.35
N ASN A 217 16.85 1.19 -29.90
CA ASN A 217 16.63 2.63 -29.63
C ASN A 217 17.11 3.13 -28.25
N PRO A 218 18.43 3.22 -28.02
CA PRO A 218 18.95 3.83 -26.80
C PRO A 218 18.60 5.32 -26.74
N LYS A 219 18.22 5.80 -25.55
CA LYS A 219 18.11 7.25 -25.31
C LYS A 219 19.51 7.85 -25.40
N ALA A 220 19.63 9.01 -26.03
CA ALA A 220 20.91 9.73 -26.07
C ALA A 220 21.31 10.12 -24.64
N GLU A 221 22.32 9.45 -24.09
CA GLU A 221 22.98 9.87 -22.86
C GLU A 221 23.95 11.02 -23.19
N GLY A 222 23.98 12.03 -22.33
CA GLY A 222 24.99 13.09 -22.42
C GLY A 222 26.37 12.57 -22.02
N TYR A 223 27.41 13.33 -22.34
CA TYR A 223 28.76 13.06 -21.88
C TYR A 223 28.80 12.99 -20.35
N THR A 224 29.52 12.00 -19.81
CA THR A 224 29.84 11.97 -18.38
C THR A 224 30.67 13.20 -18.03
N ASP A 225 30.37 13.82 -16.89
CA ASP A 225 30.94 15.11 -16.49
C ASP A 225 32.48 15.05 -16.49
N GLY A 226 33.12 15.70 -17.46
CA GLY A 226 34.58 15.75 -17.62
C GLY A 226 35.21 14.81 -18.67
N ASP A 227 34.43 13.97 -19.35
CA ASP A 227 34.94 13.12 -20.44
C ASP A 227 34.32 13.53 -21.79
N LEU A 228 35.16 14.04 -22.70
CA LEU A 228 34.77 14.49 -24.03
C LEU A 228 34.76 13.36 -25.06
N THR A 229 35.16 12.14 -24.65
CA THR A 229 35.32 11.00 -25.56
C THR A 229 34.26 9.93 -25.30
N LEU A 230 33.65 9.45 -26.39
CA LEU A 230 32.70 8.31 -26.34
C LEU A 230 33.43 6.95 -26.46
N TYR A 231 34.71 6.97 -26.83
CA TYR A 231 35.52 5.79 -27.05
C TYR A 231 36.55 5.65 -25.94
N HIS A 232 36.47 4.56 -25.17
CA HIS A 232 37.42 4.28 -24.11
C HIS A 232 38.12 2.95 -24.38
N SER A 233 39.43 3.00 -24.57
CA SER A 233 40.29 1.82 -24.62
C SER A 233 40.96 1.59 -23.26
N PHE A 234 40.92 0.36 -22.78
CA PHE A 234 41.56 -0.04 -21.52
C PHE A 234 42.49 -1.23 -21.73
N THR A 235 43.44 -1.45 -20.82
CA THR A 235 44.32 -2.63 -20.90
C THR A 235 43.70 -3.84 -20.22
N VAL A 236 44.13 -5.05 -20.64
CA VAL A 236 43.73 -6.31 -19.98
C VAL A 236 44.14 -6.29 -18.50
N THR A 237 45.32 -5.76 -18.14
CA THR A 237 45.70 -5.64 -16.72
C THR A 237 44.77 -4.74 -15.92
N ALA A 238 44.30 -3.62 -16.48
CA ALA A 238 43.31 -2.77 -15.83
C ALA A 238 41.99 -3.52 -15.61
N PHE A 239 41.54 -4.29 -16.60
CA PHE A 239 40.36 -5.14 -16.48
C PHE A 239 40.51 -6.24 -15.41
N LEU A 240 41.68 -6.85 -15.30
CA LEU A 240 41.95 -7.86 -14.28
C LEU A 240 41.97 -7.26 -12.87
N LYS A 241 42.47 -6.03 -12.70
CA LYS A 241 42.56 -5.32 -11.41
C LYS A 241 41.26 -4.68 -10.94
N ALA A 242 40.32 -4.35 -11.83
CA ALA A 242 39.09 -3.64 -11.48
C ALA A 242 38.22 -4.36 -10.43
N ASP A 243 37.69 -3.66 -9.43
CA ASP A 243 36.87 -4.27 -8.38
C ASP A 243 35.57 -4.84 -8.94
N ASN A 244 34.87 -4.05 -9.78
CA ASN A 244 33.65 -4.46 -10.45
C ASN A 244 33.85 -4.64 -11.97
N PRO A 245 33.89 -5.89 -12.47
CA PRO A 245 34.11 -6.13 -13.90
C PRO A 245 32.94 -5.69 -14.78
N VAL A 246 31.72 -5.69 -14.26
CA VAL A 246 30.52 -5.41 -15.05
C VAL A 246 30.42 -3.92 -15.33
N ASP A 247 30.68 -3.08 -14.32
CA ASP A 247 30.80 -1.63 -14.52
C ASP A 247 31.99 -1.26 -15.43
N PHE A 248 33.11 -1.98 -15.30
CA PHE A 248 34.26 -1.79 -16.18
C PHE A 248 33.92 -2.07 -17.65
N LEU A 249 33.25 -3.20 -17.95
CA LEU A 249 32.80 -3.52 -19.30
C LEU A 249 31.74 -2.54 -19.81
N SER A 250 30.98 -1.88 -18.93
CA SER A 250 30.08 -0.79 -19.32
C SER A 250 30.81 0.42 -19.86
N LYS A 251 32.00 0.72 -19.32
CA LYS A 251 32.80 1.88 -19.71
C LYS A 251 33.73 1.56 -20.89
N ALA A 252 34.23 0.34 -20.99
CA ALA A 252 35.14 -0.06 -22.05
C ALA A 252 34.45 -0.20 -23.41
N SER A 253 35.07 0.38 -24.45
CA SER A 253 34.74 0.13 -25.86
C SER A 253 35.65 -0.95 -26.44
N GLU A 254 36.95 -0.90 -26.08
CA GLU A 254 37.98 -1.84 -26.48
C GLU A 254 38.85 -2.19 -25.27
N ILE A 255 39.30 -3.45 -25.19
CA ILE A 255 40.36 -3.85 -24.27
C ILE A 255 41.60 -4.27 -25.09
N THR A 256 42.79 -3.83 -24.71
CA THR A 256 44.05 -4.12 -25.42
C THR A 256 44.98 -4.96 -24.56
N PHE A 257 45.75 -5.85 -25.21
CA PHE A 257 46.77 -6.65 -24.52
C PHE A 257 48.02 -5.82 -24.26
N ASP A 258 48.45 -5.77 -23.01
CA ASP A 258 49.68 -5.10 -22.57
C ASP A 258 50.82 -6.09 -22.26
N ASN A 259 50.48 -7.36 -22.01
CA ASN A 259 51.46 -8.41 -21.69
C ASN A 259 51.35 -9.61 -22.66
N PRO A 260 52.45 -10.01 -23.32
CA PRO A 260 52.45 -11.13 -24.28
C PRO A 260 52.13 -12.48 -23.62
N ASP A 261 52.45 -12.62 -22.32
CA ASP A 261 52.11 -13.80 -21.51
C ASP A 261 50.59 -14.03 -21.38
N LEU A 262 49.80 -12.96 -21.34
CA LEU A 262 48.34 -13.03 -21.23
C LEU A 262 47.68 -13.28 -22.59
N GLU A 263 48.34 -12.82 -23.65
CA GLU A 263 47.88 -12.98 -25.03
C GLU A 263 48.08 -14.42 -25.55
N SER A 264 49.16 -15.09 -25.12
CA SER A 264 49.52 -16.46 -25.52
C SER A 264 48.93 -17.55 -24.60
N HIS A 265 48.25 -17.17 -23.52
CA HIS A 265 47.71 -18.10 -22.53
C HIS A 265 46.60 -19.01 -23.11
N SER A 266 46.57 -20.29 -22.71
CA SER A 266 45.63 -21.30 -23.23
C SER A 266 44.14 -20.99 -23.02
N ALA A 267 43.82 -20.15 -22.02
CA ALA A 267 42.45 -19.68 -21.80
C ALA A 267 42.03 -18.53 -22.73
N THR A 268 42.96 -17.88 -23.44
CA THR A 268 42.71 -16.79 -24.38
C THR A 268 42.46 -17.38 -25.77
N SER A 269 41.21 -17.75 -26.04
CA SER A 269 40.80 -18.25 -27.36
C SER A 269 40.74 -17.13 -28.41
N THR A 270 40.72 -17.51 -29.68
CA THR A 270 40.51 -16.59 -30.82
C THR A 270 39.20 -15.80 -30.67
N GLU A 271 38.14 -16.45 -30.17
CA GLU A 271 36.85 -15.82 -29.86
C GLU A 271 36.98 -14.71 -28.81
N ILE A 272 37.78 -14.93 -27.76
CA ILE A 272 38.00 -13.93 -26.71
C ILE A 272 38.78 -12.73 -27.25
N LYS A 273 39.77 -12.96 -28.12
CA LYS A 273 40.50 -11.88 -28.79
C LYS A 273 39.57 -11.02 -29.65
N GLU A 274 38.59 -11.61 -30.32
CA GLU A 274 37.59 -10.87 -31.08
C GLU A 274 36.62 -10.10 -30.18
N CYS A 275 36.14 -10.74 -29.10
CA CYS A 275 35.21 -10.12 -28.16
C CYS A 275 35.79 -8.86 -27.48
N ILE A 276 37.12 -8.84 -27.31
CA ILE A 276 37.84 -7.78 -26.62
C ILE A 276 38.04 -6.53 -27.48
N ARG A 277 37.96 -6.64 -28.82
CA ARG A 277 38.10 -5.49 -29.74
C ARG A 277 36.88 -4.58 -29.74
N ASP A 278 35.68 -5.15 -29.65
CA ASP A 278 34.43 -4.39 -29.62
C ASP A 278 33.47 -4.96 -28.58
N ILE A 279 33.53 -4.38 -27.37
CA ILE A 279 32.76 -4.85 -26.22
C ILE A 279 31.29 -4.43 -26.33
N LYS A 280 30.99 -3.36 -27.07
CA LYS A 280 29.65 -2.77 -27.16
C LYS A 280 28.69 -3.57 -28.06
N VAL A 281 29.24 -4.41 -28.94
CA VAL A 281 28.48 -5.30 -29.83
C VAL A 281 28.14 -6.64 -29.16
N LEU A 282 28.75 -6.94 -28.01
CA LEU A 282 28.63 -8.25 -27.37
C LEU A 282 27.24 -8.51 -26.79
N GLY A 283 26.81 -9.77 -26.90
CA GLY A 283 25.63 -10.29 -26.25
C GLY A 283 25.91 -10.84 -24.85
N ARG A 284 24.84 -11.35 -24.22
CA ARG A 284 24.90 -11.91 -22.85
C ARG A 284 25.85 -13.10 -22.73
N LYS A 285 25.98 -13.91 -23.79
CA LYS A 285 26.81 -15.13 -23.77
C LYS A 285 28.29 -14.77 -23.79
N GLU A 286 28.64 -13.83 -24.65
CA GLU A 286 29.99 -13.31 -24.87
C GLU A 286 30.47 -12.52 -23.65
N LEU A 287 29.62 -11.68 -23.05
CA LEU A 287 29.94 -10.98 -21.79
C LEU A 287 30.23 -11.97 -20.64
N ARG A 288 29.45 -13.06 -20.54
CA ARG A 288 29.73 -14.13 -19.55
C ARG A 288 31.03 -14.86 -19.84
N LEU A 289 31.34 -15.08 -21.11
CA LEU A 289 32.60 -15.68 -21.54
C LEU A 289 33.79 -14.82 -21.08
N LEU A 290 33.73 -13.50 -21.26
CA LEU A 290 34.76 -12.56 -20.78
C LEU A 290 34.92 -12.57 -19.25
N LEU A 291 33.82 -12.63 -18.49
CA LEU A 291 33.87 -12.72 -17.01
C LEU A 291 34.47 -14.06 -16.53
N SER A 292 34.16 -15.16 -17.21
CA SER A 292 34.74 -16.48 -16.95
C SER A 292 36.23 -16.52 -17.29
N TRP A 293 36.61 -15.93 -18.44
CA TRP A 293 37.99 -15.75 -18.87
C TRP A 293 38.79 -14.93 -17.86
N ARG A 294 38.27 -13.78 -17.41
CA ARG A 294 38.86 -12.97 -16.34
C ARG A 294 39.15 -13.80 -15.09
N SER A 295 38.20 -14.63 -14.67
CA SER A 295 38.33 -15.48 -13.48
C SER A 295 39.41 -16.56 -13.64
N LYS A 296 39.57 -17.10 -14.85
CA LYS A 296 40.67 -18.03 -15.19
C LYS A 296 42.02 -17.33 -15.16
N LEU A 297 42.14 -16.14 -15.76
CA LEU A 297 43.38 -15.37 -15.78
C LEU A 297 43.80 -14.86 -14.39
N ARG A 298 42.86 -14.40 -13.55
CA ARG A 298 43.19 -14.02 -12.15
C ARG A 298 43.76 -15.22 -11.38
N ARG A 299 43.15 -16.40 -11.50
CA ARG A 299 43.66 -17.63 -10.87
C ARG A 299 45.07 -17.99 -11.37
N PHE A 300 45.34 -17.83 -12.65
CA PHE A 300 46.67 -18.04 -13.22
C PHE A 300 47.70 -17.06 -12.64
N LEU A 301 47.39 -15.75 -12.62
CA LEU A 301 48.27 -14.73 -12.04
C LEU A 301 48.52 -14.95 -10.55
N THR A 302 47.50 -15.34 -9.77
CA THR A 302 47.67 -15.69 -8.36
C THR A 302 48.60 -16.89 -8.17
N LYS A 303 48.49 -17.93 -9.02
CA LYS A 303 49.41 -19.08 -8.99
C LYS A 303 50.85 -18.67 -9.34
N LYS A 304 51.04 -17.84 -10.36
CA LYS A 304 52.36 -17.31 -10.76
C LYS A 304 52.98 -16.47 -9.66
N LEU A 305 52.21 -15.59 -9.02
CA LEU A 305 52.64 -14.81 -7.85
C LEU A 305 52.98 -15.70 -6.65
N ARG A 306 52.18 -16.73 -6.34
CA ARG A 306 52.46 -17.68 -5.26
C ARG A 306 53.73 -18.49 -5.51
N GLN A 307 53.97 -18.91 -6.75
CA GLN A 307 55.19 -19.61 -7.14
C GLN A 307 56.41 -18.68 -7.09
N ALA A 308 56.27 -17.43 -7.53
CA ALA A 308 57.31 -16.41 -7.40
C ALA A 308 57.63 -16.11 -5.92
N ALA A 309 56.60 -15.98 -5.07
CA ALA A 309 56.77 -15.82 -3.63
C ALA A 309 57.40 -17.07 -2.96
N LYS A 310 57.08 -18.28 -3.43
CA LYS A 310 57.71 -19.53 -2.95
C LYS A 310 59.18 -19.61 -3.37
N LYS A 311 59.53 -19.19 -4.59
CA LYS A 311 60.92 -19.09 -5.07
C LYS A 311 61.71 -18.00 -4.36
N LEU A 312 61.09 -16.85 -4.09
CA LEU A 312 61.70 -15.76 -3.34
C LEU A 312 61.86 -16.12 -1.86
N GLY A 313 60.87 -16.80 -1.26
CA GLY A 313 60.94 -17.34 0.08
C GLY A 313 61.99 -18.45 0.22
N GLN A 314 62.17 -19.30 -0.80
CA GLN A 314 63.28 -20.26 -0.86
C GLN A 314 64.65 -19.61 -1.06
N ALA A 315 64.72 -18.43 -1.69
CA ALA A 315 65.96 -17.65 -1.81
C ALA A 315 66.27 -16.82 -0.55
N ILE A 316 65.29 -16.59 0.33
CA ILE A 316 65.49 -15.98 1.66
C ILE A 316 65.74 -17.07 2.72
N SER A 317 65.34 -18.31 2.45
CA SER A 317 65.58 -19.49 3.30
C SER A 317 66.89 -20.23 2.98
N SER A 318 67.83 -19.59 2.27
CA SER A 318 69.16 -20.15 2.01
C SER A 318 70.23 -19.63 2.98
N ASP A 319 69.82 -19.15 4.16
CA ASP A 319 70.66 -19.03 5.35
C ASP A 319 69.81 -19.38 6.57
N GLU A 320 70.29 -20.38 7.33
CA GLU A 320 69.83 -20.88 8.64
C GLU A 320 68.72 -21.97 8.68
N ASP A 321 69.21 -23.21 8.71
CA ASP A 321 68.85 -24.43 9.46
C ASP A 321 67.40 -24.93 9.69
N GLU A 322 67.35 -26.27 9.66
CA GLU A 322 66.25 -27.25 9.79
C GLU A 322 65.16 -26.99 10.86
N SER A 323 63.91 -27.33 10.50
CA SER A 323 63.11 -28.39 11.17
C SER A 323 61.76 -28.63 10.48
N ASP A 324 61.50 -29.89 10.11
CA ASP A 324 60.20 -30.51 9.73
C ASP A 324 59.24 -30.57 10.96
N PRO A 325 57.90 -30.86 10.91
CA PRO A 325 57.32 -32.01 10.19
C PRO A 325 55.86 -31.92 9.65
N GLU A 326 55.48 -32.99 8.92
CA GLU A 326 54.15 -33.62 8.74
C GLU A 326 53.41 -33.45 7.38
N GLU A 327 53.55 -34.49 6.53
CA GLU A 327 52.63 -34.89 5.47
C GLU A 327 51.71 -36.03 5.97
N GLU A 328 50.40 -35.95 5.69
CA GLU A 328 49.44 -37.06 5.77
C GLU A 328 48.77 -37.25 4.37
N PRO A 329 48.54 -38.49 3.88
CA PRO A 329 48.26 -38.75 2.47
C PRO A 329 46.77 -38.90 2.15
N ASP A 330 46.33 -38.29 1.05
CA ASP A 330 44.95 -38.39 0.56
C ASP A 330 44.75 -39.61 -0.36
N LYS A 331 43.64 -40.32 -0.13
CA LYS A 331 43.31 -41.65 -0.67
C LYS A 331 43.07 -41.65 -2.19
N LYS A 332 43.68 -42.62 -2.87
CA LYS A 332 43.27 -43.10 -4.21
C LYS A 332 41.87 -43.70 -4.14
N LYS A 333 40.99 -43.32 -5.08
CA LYS A 333 39.81 -44.11 -5.46
C LYS A 333 40.10 -44.74 -6.82
N GLU A 334 40.10 -46.07 -6.85
CA GLU A 334 40.07 -46.88 -8.06
C GLU A 334 38.67 -46.81 -8.69
N GLU A 335 38.67 -46.86 -10.02
CA GLU A 335 37.50 -47.03 -10.86
C GLU A 335 37.01 -48.49 -10.76
N ASP A 336 35.70 -48.67 -10.67
CA ASP A 336 35.06 -49.88 -11.19
C ASP A 336 33.87 -49.47 -12.06
N LYS A 337 33.80 -50.10 -13.23
CA LYS A 337 32.82 -49.88 -14.30
C LYS A 337 31.96 -51.13 -14.41
N GLY A 338 30.65 -50.99 -14.21
CA GLY A 338 29.68 -52.03 -14.57
C GLY A 338 28.25 -51.62 -14.23
N ASP A 339 27.38 -51.71 -15.24
CA ASP A 339 25.91 -51.59 -15.21
C ASP A 339 25.32 -50.19 -15.00
N ALA A 340 25.42 -49.38 -16.07
CA ALA A 340 24.50 -48.29 -16.33
C ALA A 340 23.53 -48.75 -17.42
N GLU A 341 22.24 -48.88 -17.10
CA GLU A 341 21.14 -48.48 -17.99
C GLU A 341 19.72 -48.49 -17.39
N ASP A 342 19.49 -48.89 -16.13
CA ASP A 342 18.11 -48.87 -15.54
C ASP A 342 17.89 -47.88 -14.35
N ASP A 343 18.92 -47.18 -13.86
CA ASP A 343 18.81 -46.28 -12.69
C ASP A 343 18.43 -44.82 -13.01
N ASN A 344 18.41 -44.43 -14.29
CA ASN A 344 18.20 -43.03 -14.68
C ASN A 344 16.72 -42.58 -14.63
N GLU A 345 15.77 -43.51 -14.73
CA GLU A 345 14.34 -43.18 -14.76
C GLU A 345 13.74 -42.99 -13.35
N GLU A 346 14.20 -43.75 -12.36
CA GLU A 346 13.75 -43.62 -10.96
C GLU A 346 14.27 -42.33 -10.30
N GLU A 347 15.54 -41.95 -10.49
CA GLU A 347 16.07 -40.68 -9.97
C GLU A 347 15.41 -39.44 -10.62
N GLU A 348 15.05 -39.53 -11.91
CA GLU A 348 14.30 -38.46 -12.58
C GLU A 348 12.87 -38.34 -12.05
N LEU A 349 12.20 -39.45 -11.77
CA LEU A 349 10.86 -39.47 -11.19
C LEU A 349 10.87 -38.95 -9.74
N GLU A 350 11.91 -39.28 -8.96
CA GLU A 350 12.05 -38.82 -7.58
C GLU A 350 12.33 -37.31 -7.51
N LYS A 351 13.16 -36.78 -8.41
CA LYS A 351 13.36 -35.33 -8.58
C LYS A 351 12.07 -34.60 -8.98
N LYS A 352 11.32 -35.14 -9.95
CA LYS A 352 10.03 -34.56 -10.38
C LYS A 352 8.99 -34.58 -9.27
N LEU A 353 8.96 -35.65 -8.46
CA LEU A 353 8.07 -35.76 -7.29
C LEU A 353 8.47 -34.79 -6.17
N ALA A 354 9.77 -34.57 -5.95
CA ALA A 354 10.28 -33.60 -4.98
C ALA A 354 9.99 -32.15 -5.41
N GLU A 355 10.11 -31.85 -6.71
CA GLU A 355 9.83 -30.54 -7.28
C GLU A 355 8.32 -30.22 -7.21
N LEU A 356 7.44 -31.17 -7.55
CA LEU A 356 5.99 -31.02 -7.41
C LEU A 356 5.54 -30.84 -5.95
N LYS A 357 6.15 -31.56 -5.01
CA LYS A 357 5.88 -31.38 -3.57
C LYS A 357 6.39 -30.02 -3.06
N ALA A 358 7.53 -29.56 -3.54
CA ALA A 358 8.06 -28.23 -3.20
C ALA A 358 7.18 -27.10 -3.75
N GLU A 359 6.67 -27.26 -4.97
CA GLU A 359 5.73 -26.32 -5.60
C GLU A 359 4.39 -26.27 -4.85
N GLU A 360 3.83 -27.43 -4.48
CA GLU A 360 2.56 -27.50 -3.72
C GLU A 360 2.69 -26.85 -2.32
N VAL A 361 3.82 -27.06 -1.63
CA VAL A 361 4.13 -26.42 -0.35
C VAL A 361 4.33 -24.91 -0.50
N ALA A 362 5.01 -24.46 -1.56
CA ALA A 362 5.18 -23.04 -1.85
C ALA A 362 3.83 -22.36 -2.14
N ASP A 363 2.94 -23.04 -2.86
CA ASP A 363 1.60 -22.57 -3.19
C ASP A 363 0.69 -22.49 -1.96
N LEU A 364 0.75 -23.47 -1.06
CA LEU A 364 0.05 -23.45 0.22
C LEU A 364 0.58 -22.33 1.13
N LYS A 365 1.90 -22.12 1.19
CA LYS A 365 2.51 -20.97 1.91
C LYS A 365 2.06 -19.63 1.30
N ARG A 366 2.02 -19.51 -0.03
CA ARG A 366 1.54 -18.30 -0.74
C ARG A 366 0.06 -18.01 -0.47
N LYS A 367 -0.79 -19.05 -0.46
CA LYS A 367 -2.22 -18.95 -0.12
C LYS A 367 -2.42 -18.56 1.37
N LYS A 368 -1.66 -19.16 2.29
CA LYS A 368 -1.66 -18.84 3.74
C LYS A 368 -1.20 -17.39 3.99
N ARG A 369 -0.13 -16.92 3.33
CA ARG A 369 0.37 -15.54 3.42
C ARG A 369 -0.64 -14.52 2.88
N LYS A 370 -1.34 -14.82 1.76
CA LYS A 370 -2.43 -13.98 1.25
C LYS A 370 -3.60 -13.86 2.24
N LEU A 371 -4.02 -14.98 2.83
CA LEU A 371 -5.14 -15.03 3.77
C LEU A 371 -4.81 -14.30 5.09
N LEU A 372 -3.58 -14.45 5.61
CA LEU A 372 -3.08 -13.68 6.76
C LEU A 372 -3.00 -12.18 6.45
N LYS A 373 -2.56 -11.79 5.24
CA LYS A 373 -2.52 -10.39 4.79
C LYS A 373 -3.92 -9.78 4.73
N GLU A 374 -4.92 -10.51 4.24
CA GLU A 374 -6.32 -10.07 4.23
C GLU A 374 -6.89 -9.93 5.65
N ARG A 375 -6.62 -10.90 6.53
CA ARG A 375 -7.05 -10.88 7.93
C ARG A 375 -6.39 -9.73 8.72
N ARG A 376 -5.12 -9.42 8.45
CA ARG A 376 -4.41 -8.25 9.01
C ARG A 376 -5.04 -6.93 8.54
N LYS A 377 -5.27 -6.78 7.22
CA LYS A 377 -5.96 -5.60 6.65
C LYS A 377 -7.40 -5.43 7.15
N GLN A 378 -8.08 -6.51 7.51
CA GLN A 378 -9.41 -6.46 8.12
C GLN A 378 -9.33 -6.04 9.59
N ARG A 379 -8.40 -6.59 10.38
CA ARG A 379 -8.18 -6.17 11.77
C ARG A 379 -7.77 -4.69 11.86
N GLU A 380 -6.84 -4.26 11.02
CA GLU A 380 -6.38 -2.86 10.97
C GLU A 380 -7.53 -1.90 10.59
N ARG A 381 -8.46 -2.33 9.71
CA ARG A 381 -9.68 -1.56 9.38
C ARG A 381 -10.66 -1.44 10.56
N VAL A 382 -10.82 -2.52 11.33
CA VAL A 382 -11.68 -2.56 12.53
C VAL A 382 -11.07 -1.73 13.67
N GLU A 383 -9.75 -1.85 13.88
CA GLU A 383 -8.98 -1.12 14.88
C GLU A 383 -8.96 0.39 14.62
N LEU A 384 -8.90 0.80 13.34
CA LEU A 384 -9.03 2.20 12.91
C LEU A 384 -10.46 2.77 12.99
N LYS A 385 -11.45 2.02 13.53
CA LYS A 385 -12.87 2.43 13.63
C LYS A 385 -13.45 2.99 12.33
N MET A 386 -13.11 2.38 11.19
CA MET A 386 -13.58 2.83 9.87
C MET A 386 -15.02 2.40 9.56
N ASP A 387 -15.54 1.40 10.27
CA ASP A 387 -16.95 1.02 10.25
C ASP A 387 -17.61 1.44 11.57
N LEU A 388 -18.62 2.32 11.48
CA LEU A 388 -19.50 2.65 12.61
C LEU A 388 -20.39 1.43 12.91
N PRO A 389 -20.59 1.03 14.18
CA PRO A 389 -21.61 0.04 14.50
C PRO A 389 -22.98 0.63 14.14
N GLY A 390 -23.60 0.10 13.07
CA GLY A 390 -24.94 0.52 12.62
C GLY A 390 -25.05 1.17 11.25
N VAL A 391 -23.95 1.37 10.50
CA VAL A 391 -24.02 1.83 9.10
C VAL A 391 -23.17 0.92 8.22
N SER A 392 -23.79 -0.10 7.64
CA SER A 392 -23.16 -0.95 6.63
C SER A 392 -22.95 -0.14 5.35
N ILE A 393 -21.72 0.32 5.09
CA ILE A 393 -21.30 0.65 3.73
C ILE A 393 -21.03 -0.68 3.05
N ALA A 394 -21.91 -1.04 2.11
CA ALA A 394 -21.84 -2.26 1.34
C ALA A 394 -20.48 -2.42 0.65
N ASP A 395 -20.01 -3.66 0.64
CA ASP A 395 -18.90 -4.20 -0.13
C ASP A 395 -18.72 -3.49 -1.49
N THR A 396 -17.52 -2.96 -1.75
CA THR A 396 -17.08 -2.46 -3.06
C THR A 396 -16.92 -3.55 -4.13
N ASN A 397 -17.52 -4.72 -3.93
CA ASN A 397 -17.56 -5.80 -4.93
C ASN A 397 -18.96 -6.01 -5.55
N ASP A 398 -19.99 -5.24 -5.17
CA ASP A 398 -21.34 -5.35 -5.74
C ASP A 398 -21.84 -4.05 -6.42
N THR A 399 -20.95 -3.24 -7.00
CA THR A 399 -21.32 -2.07 -7.82
C THR A 399 -20.91 -2.20 -9.29
N CYS A 400 -21.43 -3.23 -9.97
CA CYS A 400 -21.46 -3.30 -11.45
C CYS A 400 -22.56 -2.41 -12.05
N LEU A 401 -22.53 -1.10 -11.76
CA LEU A 401 -23.47 -0.14 -12.38
C LEU A 401 -22.85 1.22 -12.74
N PHE A 402 -21.61 1.51 -12.33
CA PHE A 402 -20.88 2.71 -12.78
C PHE A 402 -19.39 2.42 -12.93
N SER A 403 -19.06 1.50 -13.85
CA SER A 403 -17.71 1.40 -14.39
C SER A 403 -17.52 2.48 -15.46
N LEU A 404 -16.55 3.37 -15.24
CA LEU A 404 -16.10 4.37 -16.22
C LEU A 404 -15.48 3.75 -17.48
N ALA A 405 -15.11 2.46 -17.44
CA ALA A 405 -14.65 1.71 -18.60
C ALA A 405 -15.80 1.37 -19.56
N THR A 406 -17.03 1.25 -19.06
CA THR A 406 -18.22 0.93 -19.86
C THR A 406 -18.81 2.17 -20.55
N ILE A 407 -18.51 3.37 -20.03
CA ILE A 407 -19.02 4.65 -20.57
C ILE A 407 -18.20 5.14 -21.77
N LYS A 408 -16.91 4.78 -21.89
CA LYS A 408 -16.10 5.14 -23.06
C LYS A 408 -16.45 4.38 -24.34
N LYS A 409 -17.15 3.24 -24.25
CA LYS A 409 -17.50 2.39 -25.41
C LYS A 409 -18.87 2.69 -26.05
N LYS A 410 -19.67 3.64 -25.53
CA LYS A 410 -20.94 4.04 -26.16
C LYS A 410 -20.85 5.45 -26.74
N LYS A 411 -20.76 5.54 -28.07
CA LYS A 411 -21.15 6.75 -28.82
C LYS A 411 -22.63 7.02 -28.52
N VAL A 412 -22.90 8.06 -27.74
CA VAL A 412 -24.27 8.57 -27.53
C VAL A 412 -24.49 9.70 -28.53
N THR A 413 -25.15 9.38 -29.63
CA THR A 413 -25.77 10.34 -30.54
C THR A 413 -27.21 10.62 -30.10
N ASN A 414 -27.52 11.92 -29.98
CA ASN A 414 -28.84 12.57 -30.00
C ASN A 414 -29.75 12.50 -28.76
N LEU A 415 -29.72 13.60 -27.99
CA LEU A 415 -30.91 14.26 -27.43
C LEU A 415 -31.06 15.63 -28.15
N PRO A 416 -32.30 16.15 -28.26
CA PRO A 416 -32.70 17.10 -29.29
C PRO A 416 -32.31 18.55 -29.00
N HIS A 417 -32.31 19.25 -30.12
CA HIS A 417 -31.76 20.55 -30.40
C HIS A 417 -32.84 21.63 -30.34
N GLU A 418 -32.85 22.40 -29.25
CA GLU A 418 -33.44 23.75 -29.26
C GLU A 418 -32.59 24.66 -28.36
N LEU A 419 -31.35 24.85 -28.80
CA LEU A 419 -30.59 26.10 -28.72
C LEU A 419 -29.29 25.93 -29.56
N MET A 420 -29.39 25.96 -30.89
CA MET A 420 -28.25 26.32 -31.75
C MET A 420 -28.64 27.49 -32.62
N TRP A 421 -27.70 28.43 -32.79
CA TRP A 421 -26.90 28.59 -34.02
C TRP A 421 -25.86 29.69 -33.71
N TYR A 422 -24.56 29.45 -33.87
CA TYR A 422 -23.85 29.65 -35.13
C TYR A 422 -22.58 28.78 -35.26
N HIS A 423 -22.34 28.33 -36.49
CA HIS A 423 -21.36 27.38 -37.06
C HIS A 423 -19.88 27.84 -37.04
N SER A 424 -18.87 26.95 -36.84
CA SER A 424 -18.05 26.14 -37.81
C SER A 424 -16.88 26.95 -38.47
N PRO A 425 -15.74 26.39 -38.99
CA PRO A 425 -15.57 24.99 -39.43
C PRO A 425 -14.18 24.29 -39.35
N HIS A 426 -14.22 22.98 -39.67
CA HIS A 426 -13.23 22.06 -40.26
C HIS A 426 -12.01 21.51 -39.48
N GLY A 427 -11.79 20.19 -39.66
CA GLY A 427 -10.55 19.46 -39.40
C GLY A 427 -10.76 18.06 -38.79
N GLU A 428 -11.17 17.09 -39.62
CA GLU A 428 -11.02 15.65 -39.31
C GLU A 428 -9.58 15.24 -39.64
N ASP A 429 -8.90 14.55 -38.71
CA ASP A 429 -7.74 13.70 -39.03
C ASP A 429 -7.86 12.43 -38.17
N ASP A 430 -7.93 11.31 -38.87
CA ASP A 430 -7.92 9.94 -38.35
C ASP A 430 -6.58 9.62 -37.68
N ILE A 431 -6.62 9.02 -36.48
CA ILE A 431 -5.46 8.36 -35.88
C ILE A 431 -5.79 6.88 -35.69
N HIS A 432 -5.23 6.08 -36.59
CA HIS A 432 -5.07 4.62 -36.45
C HIS A 432 -4.30 4.30 -35.16
N LEU A 433 -4.87 3.43 -34.32
CA LEU A 433 -4.14 2.77 -33.24
C LEU A 433 -4.14 1.26 -33.54
N SER A 434 -2.96 0.77 -33.91
CA SER A 434 -2.61 -0.64 -34.00
C SER A 434 -2.69 -1.30 -32.63
N GLU A 435 -3.29 -2.49 -32.59
CA GLU A 435 -3.21 -3.46 -31.51
C GLU A 435 -1.83 -4.12 -31.57
N ASP A 436 -0.95 -3.79 -30.61
CA ASP A 436 0.15 -4.63 -30.15
C ASP A 436 0.65 -4.00 -28.84
N ASP A 437 0.49 -4.73 -27.73
CA ASP A 437 1.28 -4.65 -26.48
C ASP A 437 0.52 -5.45 -25.38
N GLU A 438 0.44 -6.77 -25.56
CA GLU A 438 0.30 -7.71 -24.45
C GLU A 438 1.70 -8.13 -24.01
N ASP A 439 2.42 -7.28 -23.25
CA ASP A 439 3.60 -7.68 -22.45
C ASP A 439 4.14 -6.49 -21.62
N ASP A 440 3.43 -6.01 -20.59
CA ASP A 440 4.07 -5.16 -19.55
C ASP A 440 3.41 -5.15 -18.15
N ASP A 441 2.61 -6.16 -17.79
CA ASP A 441 1.85 -6.16 -16.51
C ASP A 441 2.48 -6.97 -15.35
N GLU A 442 3.76 -7.34 -15.42
CA GLU A 442 4.46 -8.06 -14.33
C GLU A 442 5.41 -7.20 -13.47
N ALA A 443 5.62 -5.91 -13.79
CA ALA A 443 6.50 -5.04 -12.98
C ALA A 443 5.81 -4.41 -11.76
N ASP A 444 4.47 -4.32 -11.73
CA ASP A 444 3.75 -3.48 -10.75
C ASP A 444 3.25 -4.24 -9.49
N LYS A 445 3.80 -5.43 -9.22
CA LYS A 445 3.50 -6.24 -8.01
C LYS A 445 4.66 -6.40 -7.02
N MET A 446 5.79 -5.73 -7.23
CA MET A 446 6.82 -5.60 -6.19
C MET A 446 6.73 -4.23 -5.50
N SER A 447 5.82 -4.13 -4.54
CA SER A 447 5.85 -3.03 -3.57
C SER A 447 5.22 -3.47 -2.24
N LEU A 448 6.03 -3.41 -1.19
CA LEU A 448 5.70 -3.54 0.24
C LEU A 448 5.47 -4.96 0.79
N ALA A 449 6.46 -5.85 0.64
CA ALA A 449 6.52 -7.09 1.42
C ALA A 449 7.93 -7.69 1.63
N SER A 450 9.03 -6.96 1.37
CA SER A 450 10.39 -7.48 1.38
C SER A 450 11.29 -7.00 2.53
N ASP A 451 10.85 -6.11 3.43
CA ASP A 451 11.75 -5.53 4.45
C ASP A 451 11.31 -5.87 5.87
N LEU A 452 11.10 -7.16 6.16
CA LEU A 452 11.17 -7.68 7.53
C LEU A 452 11.86 -9.02 7.44
N ASP A 453 13.03 -9.13 8.07
CA ASP A 453 13.75 -10.40 8.23
C ASP A 453 12.91 -11.35 9.12
N ASP A 454 13.15 -12.67 9.03
CA ASP A 454 12.41 -13.65 9.86
C ASP A 454 12.56 -13.35 11.38
N ASP A 455 13.68 -12.74 11.79
CA ASP A 455 13.93 -12.26 13.16
C ASP A 455 12.98 -11.13 13.60
N ASP A 456 12.56 -10.24 12.69
CA ASP A 456 11.61 -9.15 12.98
C ASP A 456 10.17 -9.67 13.16
N LEU A 457 9.84 -10.82 12.55
CA LEU A 457 8.54 -11.46 12.73
C LEU A 457 8.42 -12.11 14.11
N ASP A 458 9.49 -12.74 14.57
CA ASP A 458 9.57 -13.36 15.89
C ASP A 458 9.56 -12.31 17.01
N GLU A 459 10.23 -11.16 16.84
CA GLU A 459 10.19 -10.06 17.83
C GLU A 459 8.78 -9.46 17.94
N VAL A 460 8.05 -9.38 16.82
CA VAL A 460 6.66 -8.89 16.80
C VAL A 460 5.70 -9.91 17.44
N GLU A 461 5.90 -11.20 17.20
CA GLU A 461 5.08 -12.26 17.81
C GLU A 461 5.31 -12.33 19.33
N GLN A 462 6.56 -12.23 19.78
CA GLN A 462 6.90 -12.15 21.21
C GLN A 462 6.33 -10.91 21.89
N ARG A 463 6.43 -9.72 21.27
CA ARG A 463 5.77 -8.51 21.79
C ARG A 463 4.26 -8.65 21.86
N GLN A 464 3.66 -9.37 20.92
CA GLN A 464 2.22 -9.58 20.88
C GLN A 464 1.77 -10.52 22.00
N GLU A 465 2.51 -11.59 22.27
CA GLU A 465 2.28 -12.45 23.43
C GLU A 465 2.51 -11.72 24.77
N GLU A 466 3.52 -10.85 24.86
CA GLU A 466 3.74 -10.03 26.05
C GLU A 466 2.60 -9.02 26.28
N LEU A 467 2.06 -8.42 25.22
CA LEU A 467 0.90 -7.52 25.31
C LEU A 467 -0.38 -8.28 25.68
N GLU A 468 -0.55 -9.51 25.20
CA GLU A 468 -1.66 -10.39 25.60
C GLU A 468 -1.52 -10.89 27.05
N LYS A 469 -0.29 -11.12 27.53
CA LYS A 469 0.01 -11.41 28.95
C LYS A 469 -0.18 -10.19 29.86
N LYS A 470 0.11 -8.97 29.38
CA LYS A 470 -0.06 -7.70 30.12
C LYS A 470 -1.50 -7.15 30.10
N ALA A 471 -2.34 -7.59 29.17
CA ALA A 471 -3.75 -7.23 29.17
C ALA A 471 -4.49 -7.98 30.30
N GLN A 472 -4.80 -7.27 31.39
CA GLN A 472 -5.62 -7.82 32.48
C GLN A 472 -6.87 -8.49 31.88
N LYS A 473 -7.02 -9.81 32.10
CA LYS A 473 -8.18 -10.59 31.64
C LYS A 473 -9.44 -9.95 32.19
N LYS A 474 -10.14 -9.16 31.37
CA LYS A 474 -11.46 -8.63 31.73
C LYS A 474 -12.38 -9.83 31.90
N LYS A 475 -12.84 -10.07 33.13
CA LYS A 475 -13.83 -11.12 33.42
C LYS A 475 -15.02 -10.91 32.50
N ILE A 476 -15.41 -11.96 31.78
CA ILE A 476 -16.65 -11.96 31.00
C ILE A 476 -17.77 -11.87 32.02
N LEU A 477 -18.52 -10.77 32.00
CA LEU A 477 -19.64 -10.53 32.89
C LEU A 477 -20.87 -11.24 32.34
N ASP A 478 -21.55 -12.01 33.19
CA ASP A 478 -22.86 -12.58 32.88
C ASP A 478 -23.92 -11.47 32.71
N ALA A 479 -25.10 -11.82 32.17
CA ALA A 479 -26.18 -10.87 31.91
C ALA A 479 -26.58 -10.04 33.14
N GLU A 480 -26.52 -10.65 34.34
CA GLU A 480 -26.77 -9.97 35.62
C GLU A 480 -25.66 -8.98 35.97
N GLY A 481 -24.40 -9.35 35.74
CA GLY A 481 -23.24 -8.48 35.93
C GLY A 481 -23.22 -7.29 34.95
N LEU A 482 -23.66 -7.50 33.71
CA LEU A 482 -23.82 -6.42 32.73
C LEU A 482 -24.95 -5.46 33.11
N ALA A 483 -26.06 -5.98 33.63
CA ALA A 483 -27.17 -5.17 34.11
C ALA A 483 -26.76 -4.32 35.32
N LEU A 484 -26.03 -4.90 36.28
CA LEU A 484 -25.41 -4.16 37.38
C LEU A 484 -24.43 -3.10 36.87
N GLY A 485 -23.54 -3.47 35.95
CA GLY A 485 -22.56 -2.54 35.37
C GLY A 485 -23.23 -1.33 34.70
N CYS A 486 -24.36 -1.55 34.03
CA CYS A 486 -25.17 -0.48 33.45
C CYS A 486 -25.74 0.46 34.54
N GLN A 487 -26.21 -0.09 35.66
CA GLN A 487 -26.71 0.71 36.78
C GLN A 487 -25.60 1.52 37.47
N ILE A 488 -24.40 0.95 37.61
CA ILE A 488 -23.21 1.64 38.14
C ILE A 488 -22.78 2.77 37.20
N ALA A 489 -22.78 2.52 35.89
CA ALA A 489 -22.39 3.50 34.88
C ALA A 489 -23.39 4.68 34.77
N THR A 490 -24.67 4.43 35.04
CA THR A 490 -25.73 5.45 34.93
C THR A 490 -25.91 6.28 36.19
N SER A 491 -25.61 5.76 37.38
CA SER A 491 -25.83 6.48 38.65
C SER A 491 -24.71 6.28 39.66
N LYS A 492 -24.09 7.40 40.06
CA LYS A 492 -23.10 7.44 41.16
C LYS A 492 -23.70 7.06 42.52
N LYS A 493 -25.01 7.26 42.72
CA LYS A 493 -25.70 6.86 43.95
C LYS A 493 -25.78 5.33 44.03
N ARG A 494 -26.19 4.66 42.95
CA ARG A 494 -26.22 3.19 42.89
C ARG A 494 -24.84 2.56 43.03
N ALA A 495 -23.80 3.21 42.52
CA ALA A 495 -22.42 2.77 42.74
C ALA A 495 -22.05 2.76 44.24
N ARG A 496 -22.43 3.80 44.99
CA ARG A 496 -22.23 3.86 46.45
C ARG A 496 -23.12 2.85 47.20
N ASP A 497 -24.40 2.78 46.87
CA ASP A 497 -25.34 1.84 47.49
C ASP A 497 -24.87 0.36 47.31
N LEU A 498 -24.21 0.07 46.18
CA LEU A 498 -23.63 -1.25 45.92
C LEU A 498 -22.36 -1.52 46.75
N MET A 499 -21.52 -0.51 46.97
CA MET A 499 -20.36 -0.61 47.86
C MET A 499 -20.79 -0.83 49.30
N ASP A 500 -21.79 -0.09 49.77
CA ASP A 500 -22.35 -0.29 51.10
C ASP A 500 -23.00 -1.67 51.22
N GLY A 501 -23.66 -2.13 50.17
CA GLY A 501 -24.22 -3.47 50.06
C GLY A 501 -23.18 -4.60 49.91
N SER A 502 -21.89 -4.29 49.73
CA SER A 502 -20.82 -5.30 49.67
C SER A 502 -20.47 -5.87 51.05
N PHE A 503 -20.70 -5.09 52.11
CA PHE A 503 -20.61 -5.55 53.50
C PHE A 503 -21.85 -6.39 53.83
N HIS A 504 -21.67 -7.70 53.96
CA HIS A 504 -22.75 -8.64 54.24
C HIS A 504 -22.21 -9.87 54.98
N ARG A 505 -23.10 -10.76 55.45
CA ARG A 505 -22.78 -11.94 56.26
C ARG A 505 -21.65 -12.81 55.71
N PHE A 506 -21.44 -12.79 54.38
CA PHE A 506 -20.44 -13.62 53.69
C PHE A 506 -19.25 -12.82 53.12
N ALA A 507 -19.08 -11.55 53.51
CA ALA A 507 -18.03 -10.67 52.99
C ALA A 507 -16.62 -11.02 53.51
N ASN A 508 -16.50 -11.57 54.71
CA ASN A 508 -15.23 -11.77 55.41
C ASN A 508 -14.72 -13.23 55.41
N SER A 509 -15.14 -14.07 54.46
CA SER A 509 -14.73 -15.49 54.45
C SER A 509 -13.42 -15.75 53.69
N GLU A 510 -12.61 -14.73 53.44
CA GLU A 510 -11.35 -14.87 52.72
C GLU A 510 -10.22 -15.15 53.72
N GLU A 511 -10.25 -16.31 54.37
CA GLU A 511 -9.04 -16.93 54.89
C GLU A 511 -8.79 -18.25 54.18
N VAL A 512 -7.66 -18.28 53.50
CA VAL A 512 -7.12 -19.40 52.73
C VAL A 512 -6.61 -20.44 53.73
N TRP A 513 -7.50 -21.30 54.21
CA TRP A 513 -7.09 -22.63 54.66
C TRP A 513 -7.62 -23.66 53.66
N GLU A 514 -6.87 -24.75 53.46
CA GLU A 514 -7.13 -25.80 52.46
C GLU A 514 -8.47 -26.51 52.68
N VAL A 515 -9.55 -25.87 52.23
CA VAL A 515 -10.90 -26.43 52.25
C VAL A 515 -11.11 -27.23 50.96
N PRO A 516 -11.59 -28.49 51.03
CA PRO A 516 -11.83 -29.32 49.86
C PRO A 516 -12.75 -28.65 48.82
N GLU A 517 -12.46 -28.86 47.52
CA GLU A 517 -13.21 -28.24 46.42
C GLU A 517 -14.72 -28.55 46.46
N TRP A 518 -15.11 -29.74 46.93
CA TRP A 518 -16.52 -30.13 47.03
C TRP A 518 -17.30 -29.24 48.01
N PHE A 519 -16.66 -28.78 49.09
CA PHE A 519 -17.28 -27.86 50.05
C PHE A 519 -17.37 -26.45 49.47
N LEU A 520 -16.34 -26.00 48.75
CA LEU A 520 -16.36 -24.71 48.05
C LEU A 520 -17.42 -24.69 46.94
N ASP A 521 -17.65 -25.80 46.25
CA ASP A 521 -18.74 -25.93 45.28
C ASP A 521 -20.12 -25.86 45.91
N ASP A 522 -20.28 -26.46 47.10
CA ASP A 522 -21.54 -26.40 47.84
C ASP A 522 -21.80 -25.00 48.42
N GLU A 523 -20.78 -24.35 48.98
CA GLU A 523 -20.84 -22.94 49.35
C GLU A 523 -21.16 -22.05 48.15
N ARG A 524 -20.53 -22.26 46.99
CA ARG A 524 -20.84 -21.49 45.77
C ARG A 524 -22.30 -21.65 45.32
N LYS A 525 -22.94 -22.79 45.59
CA LYS A 525 -24.37 -23.01 45.25
C LYS A 525 -25.30 -22.28 46.23
N HIS A 526 -25.03 -22.38 47.53
CA HIS A 526 -25.94 -21.91 48.58
C HIS A 526 -25.66 -20.49 49.09
N ARG A 527 -24.44 -19.99 48.91
CA ARG A 527 -23.97 -18.67 49.39
C ARG A 527 -24.11 -17.58 48.33
N LYS A 528 -25.29 -17.48 47.71
CA LYS A 528 -25.60 -16.48 46.67
C LYS A 528 -26.47 -15.37 47.22
N LYS A 529 -25.95 -14.15 47.23
CA LYS A 529 -26.77 -12.96 47.48
C LYS A 529 -27.60 -12.64 46.23
N PRO A 530 -28.92 -12.42 46.33
CA PRO A 530 -29.70 -11.95 45.19
C PRO A 530 -29.16 -10.57 44.76
N VAL A 531 -28.83 -10.48 43.48
CA VAL A 531 -28.30 -9.26 42.87
C VAL A 531 -29.41 -8.20 42.84
N PRO A 532 -29.16 -6.92 43.21
CA PRO A 532 -30.19 -5.87 43.24
C PRO A 532 -30.54 -5.35 41.83
N VAL A 533 -30.91 -6.26 40.93
CA VAL A 533 -31.32 -5.99 39.55
C VAL A 533 -32.68 -6.62 39.30
N THR A 534 -33.54 -5.92 38.57
CA THR A 534 -34.86 -6.45 38.20
C THR A 534 -34.73 -7.55 37.14
N ARG A 535 -35.60 -8.55 37.22
CA ARG A 535 -35.62 -9.67 36.27
C ARG A 535 -35.78 -9.20 34.81
N GLU A 536 -36.59 -8.17 34.59
CA GLU A 536 -36.81 -7.56 33.26
C GLU A 536 -35.51 -7.04 32.64
N MET A 537 -34.67 -6.33 33.43
CA MET A 537 -33.38 -5.84 32.94
C MET A 537 -32.45 -6.99 32.52
N VAL A 538 -32.42 -8.07 33.31
CA VAL A 538 -31.60 -9.25 32.99
C VAL A 538 -32.10 -9.92 31.70
N GLU A 539 -33.41 -10.00 31.50
CA GLU A 539 -34.02 -10.55 30.29
C GLU A 539 -33.71 -9.71 29.06
N GLU A 540 -33.71 -8.37 29.16
CA GLU A 540 -33.27 -7.49 28.07
C GLU A 540 -31.82 -7.75 27.66
N PHE A 541 -30.90 -7.88 28.62
CA PHE A 541 -29.50 -8.18 28.30
C PHE A 541 -29.32 -9.58 27.71
N LYS A 542 -30.09 -10.58 28.17
CA LYS A 542 -30.12 -11.92 27.56
C LYS A 542 -30.64 -11.87 26.11
N GLN A 543 -31.64 -11.05 25.83
CA GLN A 543 -32.15 -10.86 24.46
C GLN A 543 -31.10 -10.17 23.58
N LYS A 544 -30.44 -9.11 24.06
CA LYS A 544 -29.33 -8.44 23.35
C LYS A 544 -28.19 -9.39 23.01
N TRP A 545 -27.81 -10.26 23.94
CA TRP A 545 -26.79 -11.30 23.68
C TRP A 545 -27.25 -12.29 22.60
N LYS A 546 -28.49 -12.78 22.67
CA LYS A 546 -29.06 -13.66 21.64
C LYS A 546 -29.13 -12.99 20.27
N GLU A 547 -29.40 -11.69 20.19
CA GLU A 547 -29.41 -10.94 18.93
C GLU A 547 -28.03 -10.83 18.28
N ILE A 548 -26.99 -10.63 19.10
CA ILE A 548 -25.59 -10.62 18.65
C ILE A 548 -25.20 -12.00 18.12
N ASP A 549 -25.56 -13.07 18.84
CA ASP A 549 -25.26 -14.46 18.46
C ASP A 549 -26.17 -15.03 17.35
N ALA A 550 -27.29 -14.37 17.03
CA ALA A 550 -28.18 -14.80 15.96
C ALA A 550 -27.58 -14.57 14.55
N ARG A 551 -26.59 -13.70 14.40
CA ARG A 551 -25.98 -13.35 13.09
C ARG A 551 -24.45 -13.21 13.11
N PRO A 552 -23.70 -14.25 13.51
CA PRO A 552 -22.25 -14.19 13.45
C PRO A 552 -21.79 -14.15 11.99
N ILE A 553 -20.72 -13.39 11.74
CA ILE A 553 -20.13 -13.19 10.40
C ILE A 553 -19.90 -14.53 9.69
N LYS A 554 -19.50 -15.57 10.45
CA LYS A 554 -19.33 -16.95 9.98
C LYS A 554 -20.63 -17.53 9.40
N ARG A 555 -21.76 -17.44 10.11
CA ARG A 555 -23.05 -17.99 9.62
C ARG A 555 -23.59 -17.21 8.42
N VAL A 556 -23.35 -15.90 8.35
CA VAL A 556 -23.72 -15.08 7.17
C VAL A 556 -22.88 -15.48 5.95
N ALA A 557 -21.56 -15.64 6.13
CA ALA A 557 -20.66 -16.10 5.08
C ALA A 557 -21.01 -17.51 4.61
N GLU A 558 -21.30 -18.42 5.54
CA GLU A 558 -21.72 -19.80 5.26
C GLU A 558 -23.06 -19.85 4.52
N ALA A 559 -24.02 -18.98 4.87
CA ALA A 559 -25.28 -18.84 4.17
C ALA A 559 -25.10 -18.28 2.75
N LYS A 560 -24.24 -17.27 2.56
CA LYS A 560 -23.86 -16.75 1.23
C LYS A 560 -23.18 -17.83 0.39
N ALA A 561 -22.25 -18.58 0.97
CA ALA A 561 -21.56 -19.69 0.31
C ALA A 561 -22.53 -20.81 -0.10
N ARG A 562 -23.48 -21.19 0.76
CA ARG A 562 -24.54 -22.15 0.41
C ARG A 562 -25.41 -21.65 -0.74
N LYS A 563 -25.81 -20.38 -0.75
CA LYS A 563 -26.58 -19.79 -1.87
C LYS A 563 -25.77 -19.80 -3.17
N LYS A 564 -24.49 -19.40 -3.11
CA LYS A 564 -23.58 -19.42 -4.27
C LYS A 564 -23.39 -20.84 -4.81
N ARG A 565 -23.16 -21.83 -3.94
CA ARG A 565 -23.03 -23.25 -4.32
C ARG A 565 -24.31 -23.80 -4.97
N ARG A 566 -25.49 -23.45 -4.45
CA ARG A 566 -26.77 -23.84 -5.06
C ARG A 566 -26.97 -23.21 -6.44
N MET A 567 -26.58 -21.95 -6.62
CA MET A 567 -26.62 -21.28 -7.93
C MET A 567 -25.64 -21.90 -8.92
N LEU A 568 -24.41 -22.19 -8.50
CA LEU A 568 -23.40 -22.85 -9.33
C LEU A 568 -23.86 -24.25 -9.77
N LYS A 569 -24.42 -25.05 -8.86
CA LYS A 569 -24.96 -26.38 -9.21
C LYS A 569 -26.11 -26.30 -10.22
N LYS A 570 -26.98 -25.29 -10.10
CA LYS A 570 -28.04 -25.02 -11.09
C LYS A 570 -27.46 -24.60 -12.45
N MET A 571 -26.41 -23.78 -12.45
CA MET A 571 -25.71 -23.35 -13.67
C MET A 571 -25.01 -24.51 -14.36
N GLU A 572 -24.34 -25.38 -13.60
CA GLU A 572 -23.67 -26.56 -14.14
C GLU A 572 -24.69 -27.53 -14.76
N GLN A 573 -25.84 -27.75 -14.10
CA GLN A 573 -26.93 -28.54 -14.68
C GLN A 573 -27.53 -27.90 -15.94
N ALA A 574 -27.64 -26.57 -15.98
CA ALA A 574 -28.08 -25.86 -17.18
C ALA A 574 -27.06 -25.96 -18.31
N LYS A 575 -25.76 -25.90 -17.99
CA LYS A 575 -24.66 -26.05 -18.95
C LYS A 575 -24.64 -27.46 -19.56
N LYS A 576 -24.73 -28.51 -18.72
CA LYS A 576 -24.82 -29.91 -19.20
C LYS A 576 -26.03 -30.13 -20.10
N LYS A 577 -27.19 -29.53 -19.77
CA LYS A 577 -28.39 -29.58 -20.62
C LYS A 577 -28.22 -28.79 -21.92
N ALA A 578 -27.50 -27.66 -21.88
CA ALA A 578 -27.21 -26.88 -23.08
C ALA A 578 -26.23 -27.61 -24.01
N GLU A 579 -25.18 -28.23 -23.46
CA GLU A 579 -24.22 -29.07 -24.21
C GLU A 579 -24.93 -30.25 -24.89
N ALA A 580 -25.85 -30.92 -24.18
CA ALA A 580 -26.66 -31.99 -24.76
C ALA A 580 -27.50 -31.51 -25.97
N VAL A 581 -28.09 -30.31 -25.91
CA VAL A 581 -28.88 -29.73 -27.01
C VAL A 581 -28.01 -29.24 -28.18
N VAL A 582 -26.76 -28.85 -27.92
CA VAL A 582 -25.82 -28.47 -28.99
C VAL A 582 -25.37 -29.71 -29.77
N ASN A 583 -25.15 -30.82 -29.06
CA ASN A 583 -24.64 -32.07 -29.62
C ASN A 583 -25.68 -32.92 -30.35
N THR A 584 -26.99 -32.57 -30.30
CA THR A 584 -27.98 -33.26 -31.12
C THR A 584 -27.83 -32.86 -32.58
N VAL A 585 -27.51 -33.83 -33.45
CA VAL A 585 -27.18 -33.58 -34.86
C VAL A 585 -28.45 -33.23 -35.68
N ASP A 586 -29.61 -33.78 -35.32
CA ASP A 586 -30.86 -33.67 -36.10
C ASP A 586 -31.74 -32.44 -35.78
N SER A 587 -31.17 -31.31 -35.38
CA SER A 587 -31.97 -30.11 -35.02
C SER A 587 -31.47 -28.84 -35.70
N SER A 588 -32.39 -28.03 -36.22
CA SER A 588 -32.06 -26.72 -36.81
C SER A 588 -31.44 -25.77 -35.78
N GLU A 589 -30.46 -24.96 -36.20
CA GLU A 589 -29.77 -24.00 -35.32
C GLU A 589 -30.73 -23.03 -34.61
N ARG A 590 -31.82 -22.65 -35.28
CA ARG A 590 -32.85 -21.77 -34.71
C ARG A 590 -33.61 -22.44 -33.56
N GLU A 591 -33.86 -23.74 -33.66
CA GLU A 591 -34.52 -24.53 -32.62
C GLU A 591 -33.58 -24.80 -31.45
N LYS A 592 -32.31 -25.14 -31.73
CA LYS A 592 -31.24 -25.25 -30.72
C LYS A 592 -31.13 -23.97 -29.89
N MET A 593 -31.12 -22.81 -30.55
CA MET A 593 -31.05 -21.51 -29.88
C MET A 593 -32.29 -21.22 -29.02
N ALA A 594 -33.49 -21.57 -29.48
CA ALA A 594 -34.73 -21.42 -28.72
C ALA A 594 -34.75 -22.33 -27.47
N GLN A 595 -34.29 -23.57 -27.60
CA GLN A 595 -34.17 -24.53 -26.50
C GLN A 595 -33.11 -24.09 -25.48
N LEU A 596 -31.94 -23.62 -25.93
CA LEU A 596 -30.92 -23.02 -25.05
C LEU A 596 -31.50 -21.85 -24.24
N LYS A 597 -32.22 -20.94 -24.90
CA LYS A 597 -32.83 -19.77 -24.25
C LYS A 597 -33.85 -20.18 -23.18
N SER A 598 -34.60 -21.26 -23.41
CA SER A 598 -35.54 -21.84 -22.43
C SER A 598 -34.81 -22.45 -21.21
N ILE A 599 -33.71 -23.18 -21.45
CA ILE A 599 -32.88 -23.80 -20.40
C ILE A 599 -32.27 -22.72 -19.49
N TYR A 600 -31.65 -21.69 -20.05
CA TYR A 600 -31.07 -20.59 -19.28
C TYR A 600 -32.13 -19.75 -18.54
N LYS A 601 -33.31 -19.53 -19.16
CA LYS A 601 -34.45 -18.85 -18.52
C LYS A 601 -35.01 -19.64 -17.34
N LYS A 602 -35.11 -20.97 -17.45
CA LYS A 602 -35.50 -21.86 -16.34
C LYS A 602 -34.44 -21.90 -15.22
N ALA A 603 -33.16 -21.78 -15.56
CA ALA A 603 -32.05 -21.69 -14.61
C ALA A 603 -31.98 -20.34 -13.86
N GLY A 604 -32.74 -19.33 -14.30
CA GLY A 604 -32.86 -18.03 -13.65
C GLY A 604 -32.01 -16.92 -14.26
N LEU A 605 -31.27 -17.19 -15.33
CA LEU A 605 -30.62 -16.15 -16.13
C LEU A 605 -31.67 -15.52 -17.05
N GLY A 606 -32.05 -14.28 -16.76
CA GLY A 606 -33.09 -13.56 -17.49
C GLY A 606 -34.17 -12.96 -16.60
N LYS A 607 -34.13 -13.18 -15.28
CA LYS A 607 -34.82 -12.31 -14.32
C LYS A 607 -33.92 -11.12 -13.94
N GLU A 608 -33.34 -10.44 -14.92
CA GLU A 608 -32.89 -9.08 -14.66
C GLU A 608 -34.14 -8.25 -14.35
N LYS A 609 -34.11 -7.50 -13.25
CA LYS A 609 -35.19 -6.56 -12.96
C LYS A 609 -35.25 -5.61 -14.15
N ARG A 610 -36.31 -5.71 -14.95
CA ARG A 610 -36.53 -4.82 -16.09
C ARG A 610 -36.41 -3.39 -15.58
N GLU A 611 -35.46 -2.65 -16.12
CA GLU A 611 -35.25 -1.26 -15.73
C GLU A 611 -36.51 -0.47 -16.10
N VAL A 612 -37.19 0.07 -15.08
CA VAL A 612 -38.43 0.81 -15.27
C VAL A 612 -38.08 2.28 -15.43
N THR A 613 -38.32 2.83 -16.61
CA THR A 613 -38.11 4.26 -16.87
C THR A 613 -39.26 5.05 -16.27
N TYR A 614 -38.95 5.98 -15.35
CA TYR A 614 -39.96 6.85 -14.74
C TYR A 614 -40.19 8.09 -15.60
N VAL A 615 -41.44 8.32 -16.01
CA VAL A 615 -41.86 9.49 -16.80
C VAL A 615 -42.62 10.43 -15.90
N VAL A 616 -42.12 11.66 -15.71
CA VAL A 616 -42.77 12.68 -14.86
C VAL A 616 -43.84 13.43 -15.66
N THR A 617 -45.10 13.41 -15.22
CA THR A 617 -46.18 14.21 -15.82
C THR A 617 -46.50 15.43 -14.97
N LYS A 618 -46.65 16.60 -15.60
CA LYS A 618 -47.00 17.87 -14.92
C LYS A 618 -48.52 18.10 -14.76
N LYS A 619 -49.35 17.34 -15.48
CA LYS A 619 -50.82 17.37 -15.39
C LYS A 619 -51.28 15.94 -15.18
N GLY A 620 -52.23 15.72 -14.25
CA GLY A 620 -52.66 14.41 -13.78
C GLY A 620 -52.83 13.39 -14.89
N GLY A 621 -51.83 12.51 -15.05
CA GLY A 621 -51.85 11.48 -16.08
C GLY A 621 -52.92 10.44 -15.74
N GLY A 622 -53.97 10.37 -16.56
CA GLY A 622 -54.97 9.30 -16.45
C GLY A 622 -54.34 7.91 -16.62
N LYS A 623 -55.08 6.86 -16.25
CA LYS A 623 -54.57 5.47 -16.24
C LYS A 623 -54.00 4.97 -17.58
N ASN A 624 -54.36 5.60 -18.70
CA ASN A 624 -53.88 5.27 -20.04
C ASN A 624 -53.11 6.45 -20.66
N VAL A 625 -51.80 6.54 -20.40
CA VAL A 625 -50.91 7.53 -21.03
C VAL A 625 -50.20 6.91 -22.22
N ARG A 626 -50.30 7.55 -23.40
CA ARG A 626 -49.56 7.13 -24.60
C ARG A 626 -48.06 7.24 -24.35
N ARG A 627 -47.29 6.24 -24.80
CA ARG A 627 -45.83 6.19 -24.62
C ARG A 627 -45.16 7.45 -25.19
N PRO A 628 -44.35 8.18 -24.39
CA PRO A 628 -43.61 9.33 -24.89
C PRO A 628 -42.55 8.94 -25.94
N PRO A 629 -42.27 9.79 -26.92
CA PRO A 629 -41.18 9.56 -27.88
C PRO A 629 -39.84 9.43 -27.13
N GLY A 630 -39.04 8.43 -27.51
CA GLY A 630 -37.72 8.14 -26.93
C GLY A 630 -37.69 7.14 -25.76
N VAL A 631 -38.83 6.75 -25.19
CA VAL A 631 -38.88 5.76 -24.08
C VAL A 631 -39.05 4.34 -24.64
N LYS A 632 -37.99 3.53 -24.58
CA LYS A 632 -38.03 2.09 -24.92
C LYS A 632 -38.16 1.25 -23.65
N GLY A 633 -38.99 0.21 -23.67
CA GLY A 633 -39.17 -0.72 -22.53
C GLY A 633 -40.39 -0.43 -21.64
N VAL A 634 -40.36 -0.98 -20.42
CA VAL A 634 -41.42 -0.80 -19.41
C VAL A 634 -41.26 0.59 -18.78
N PHE A 635 -42.31 1.41 -18.81
CA PHE A 635 -42.28 2.74 -18.22
C PHE A 635 -43.37 2.90 -17.15
N LYS A 636 -43.10 3.74 -16.15
CA LYS A 636 -44.07 4.11 -15.11
C LYS A 636 -44.23 5.61 -15.08
N VAL A 637 -45.47 6.07 -15.23
CA VAL A 637 -45.80 7.49 -15.11
C VAL A 637 -45.88 7.86 -13.63
N VAL A 638 -45.25 8.97 -13.26
CA VAL A 638 -45.24 9.50 -11.89
C VAL A 638 -45.61 10.97 -11.88
N ASP A 639 -46.35 11.39 -10.84
CA ASP A 639 -46.81 12.75 -10.63
C ASP A 639 -46.41 13.26 -9.23
N GLY A 640 -46.39 14.58 -9.03
CA GLY A 640 -46.13 15.23 -7.75
C GLY A 640 -47.08 14.77 -6.62
N ARG A 641 -48.32 14.38 -6.95
CA ARG A 641 -49.25 13.79 -5.98
C ARG A 641 -48.77 12.43 -5.46
N MET A 642 -48.34 11.53 -6.35
CA MET A 642 -47.76 10.23 -5.96
C MET A 642 -46.54 10.40 -5.05
N LYS A 643 -45.72 11.43 -5.30
CA LYS A 643 -44.58 11.76 -4.44
C LYS A 643 -45.02 12.15 -3.02
N LYS A 644 -46.12 12.90 -2.88
CA LYS A 644 -46.68 13.30 -1.59
C LYS A 644 -47.27 12.10 -0.84
N ASP A 645 -48.00 11.24 -1.53
CA ASP A 645 -48.62 10.04 -0.96
C ASP A 645 -47.57 9.04 -0.45
N MET A 646 -46.53 8.76 -1.25
CA MET A 646 -45.39 7.91 -0.86
C MET A 646 -44.64 8.47 0.37
N ARG A 647 -44.46 9.78 0.43
CA ARG A 647 -43.80 10.44 1.58
C ARG A 647 -44.65 10.37 2.84
N GLY A 648 -45.98 10.36 2.70
CA GLY A 648 -46.93 10.13 3.78
C GLY A 648 -46.85 8.72 4.33
N MET A 649 -46.82 7.70 3.46
CA MET A 649 -46.63 6.29 3.88
C MET A 649 -45.29 6.09 4.60
N GLN A 650 -44.20 6.61 4.05
CA GLN A 650 -42.87 6.51 4.68
C GLN A 650 -42.80 7.18 6.06
N ARG A 651 -43.58 8.23 6.30
CA ARG A 651 -43.68 8.86 7.63
C ARG A 651 -44.48 8.02 8.62
N LYS A 652 -45.48 7.27 8.15
CA LYS A 652 -46.22 6.30 8.99
C LYS A 652 -45.35 5.10 9.38
N ASP A 653 -44.48 4.67 8.48
CA ASP A 653 -43.59 3.52 8.71
C ASP A 653 -42.32 3.87 9.52
N GLN A 654 -42.05 5.16 9.76
CA GLN A 654 -40.92 5.57 10.61
C GLN A 654 -41.30 5.48 12.09
N PRO A 655 -40.52 4.78 12.93
CA PRO A 655 -40.76 4.76 14.38
C PRO A 655 -40.65 6.17 14.95
N PRO A 656 -41.43 6.52 16.00
CA PRO A 656 -41.45 7.86 16.57
C PRO A 656 -40.03 8.24 17.00
N ARG A 657 -39.55 9.39 16.51
CA ARG A 657 -38.29 9.97 16.96
C ARG A 657 -38.43 10.29 18.44
N ILE A 658 -37.63 9.63 19.27
CA ILE A 658 -37.43 9.99 20.66
C ILE A 658 -36.86 11.41 20.67
N THR A 659 -37.71 12.38 20.99
CA THR A 659 -37.30 13.75 21.29
C THR A 659 -36.54 13.71 22.61
N LYS A 660 -35.30 14.19 22.59
CA LYS A 660 -34.49 14.37 23.79
C LYS A 660 -35.05 15.47 24.69
#